data_AF-A0A961TAZ2-F1
#
_entry.id   AF-A0A961TAZ2-F1
#
_cell.length_a   1.000
_cell.length_b   1.000
_cell.length_c   1.000
_cell.angle_alpha   90.00
_cell.angle_beta   90.00
_cell.angle_gamma   90.00
#
_symmetry.space_group_name_H-M   'P 1'
#
loop_
_entity.id
_entity.type
_entity.pdbx_description
1 polymer ?
#
loop_
_entity_poly.entity_id
_entity_poly.type
_entity_poly.pdbx_seq_one_letter_code
_entity_poly.pdbx_strand_id
1 'polypeptide(L)'
;LRETLEAASASRMLMKSPPSADLVALENLTRMQEVLQNCTSPDMIRTLWECCQIPDYRRISPGEHAELLRAVFLDLAAHGRIDESWFARQVKLTDRADGDIDALSARIAHIRTWTYLSHRAQWMKDPGHWQELTREIENRLSDALHESLTKRFIDRRTSVLMKRLRENAMLEAEISDTGEVSVEGHHVGQLAGFRFTPDATATGPDAKAAAGAAAKALATEIERRSARLNAAPNSDIVLASDGALRWLGEPVAKVTGTTDALRPRIVLLADEQLSGTARDTVQHRLERWLTHHIATLLKPLVEMSADQTLPGLARGVAFRLVENLGIMDRREIHSEIQALDQEMRAALRRHGVRFGAYHIFVPALLKPAPASLLCLLWGIKQSDTDIAGLVEVPQMSAAGRTSFPANPEITPDVYKLCGFRILGEKAVRIDILERLADLIRPALAWRPQSETPAPEGAVDGRSFIVTPAMLSILGATHHDMEQVLKGLGYRGEVLPEADVLARLPKRETPAAAPSADTGQTAQQEGALQTVPPTEAASGEQELVVEEKTSEAVEVSADLAASPEPKTMTLWRSGRTANQRDRRDDKGQVEKGQAANARNRHSRNAKSGDNRTRDGNQPGKRNDRQKTGSDRAQENRQDKTGSRPQRSARPERPLDPDSPFAKLAQLKASLEGRND
;
A
#
# COMPACT_ATOMS: atom_id res chain seq x y z
N LEU A 1 -29.96 53.20 -55.25
CA LEU A 1 -29.32 52.47 -54.14
C LEU A 1 -28.79 53.41 -53.05
N ARG A 2 -27.91 54.36 -53.36
CA ARG A 2 -27.36 55.29 -52.36
C ARG A 2 -28.44 56.11 -51.64
N GLU A 3 -29.31 56.77 -52.42
CA GLU A 3 -30.42 57.57 -51.87
C GLU A 3 -31.36 56.75 -50.97
N THR A 4 -31.63 55.49 -51.34
CA THR A 4 -32.49 54.59 -50.57
C THR A 4 -31.84 54.14 -49.26
N LEU A 5 -30.50 53.97 -49.23
CA LEU A 5 -29.76 53.62 -48.01
C LEU A 5 -29.56 54.82 -47.09
N GLU A 6 -29.55 56.04 -47.64
CA GLU A 6 -29.36 57.26 -46.88
C GLU A 6 -30.67 57.85 -46.32
N ALA A 7 -31.83 57.39 -46.80
CA ALA A 7 -33.14 57.87 -46.41
C ALA A 7 -33.41 57.73 -44.90
N ALA A 8 -33.89 58.81 -44.28
CA ALA A 8 -34.28 58.80 -42.88
C ALA A 8 -35.58 58.01 -42.66
N SER A 9 -35.74 57.41 -41.47
CA SER A 9 -37.00 56.74 -41.11
C SER A 9 -38.14 57.75 -41.05
N ALA A 10 -39.32 57.34 -41.54
CA ALA A 10 -40.55 58.14 -41.40
C ALA A 10 -41.06 58.22 -39.95
N SER A 11 -40.57 57.36 -39.06
CA SER A 11 -40.92 57.36 -37.64
C SER A 11 -40.05 58.35 -36.85
N ARG A 12 -40.70 59.27 -36.13
CA ARG A 12 -40.01 60.24 -35.24
C ARG A 12 -39.33 59.60 -34.03
N MET A 13 -39.58 58.32 -33.76
CA MET A 13 -38.96 57.57 -32.65
C MET A 13 -37.66 56.87 -33.05
N LEU A 14 -37.29 56.87 -34.34
CA LEU A 14 -36.09 56.22 -34.84
C LEU A 14 -35.10 57.27 -35.36
N MET A 15 -33.85 57.16 -34.93
CA MET A 15 -32.74 57.97 -35.44
C MET A 15 -31.87 57.15 -36.39
N LYS A 16 -31.23 57.81 -37.35
CA LYS A 16 -30.32 57.14 -38.29
C LYS A 16 -29.12 56.56 -37.54
N SER A 17 -28.84 55.28 -37.76
CA SER A 17 -27.64 54.62 -37.24
C SER A 17 -26.37 55.27 -37.85
N PRO A 18 -25.22 55.24 -37.15
CA PRO A 18 -23.92 55.47 -37.79
C PRO A 18 -23.79 54.63 -39.07
N PRO A 19 -23.08 55.13 -40.10
CA PRO A 19 -22.97 54.43 -41.38
C PRO A 19 -22.36 53.04 -41.16
N SER A 20 -23.01 52.02 -41.72
CA SER A 20 -22.49 50.64 -41.66
C SER A 20 -21.20 50.52 -42.46
N ALA A 21 -20.36 49.53 -42.12
CA ALA A 21 -19.12 49.27 -42.85
C ALA A 21 -19.35 49.12 -44.36
N ASP A 22 -20.43 48.42 -44.75
CA ASP A 22 -20.81 48.21 -46.15
C ASP A 22 -21.19 49.52 -46.85
N LEU A 23 -21.86 50.46 -46.15
CA LEU A 23 -22.20 51.76 -46.69
C LEU A 23 -20.95 52.63 -46.90
N VAL A 24 -20.02 52.60 -45.93
CA VAL A 24 -18.72 53.30 -46.05
C VAL A 24 -17.90 52.69 -47.20
N ALA A 25 -17.90 51.37 -47.37
CA ALA A 25 -17.27 50.70 -48.49
C ALA A 25 -17.86 51.15 -49.84
N LEU A 26 -19.20 51.19 -49.94
CA LEU A 26 -19.91 51.68 -51.12
C LEU A 26 -19.56 53.15 -51.44
N GLU A 27 -19.54 54.02 -50.43
CA GLU A 27 -19.16 55.42 -50.60
C GLU A 27 -17.73 55.59 -51.12
N ASN A 28 -16.79 54.75 -50.71
CA ASN A 28 -15.43 54.77 -51.22
C ASN A 28 -15.33 54.21 -52.64
N LEU A 29 -16.02 53.10 -52.93
CA LEU A 29 -16.05 52.48 -54.27
C LEU A 29 -16.70 53.39 -55.31
N THR A 30 -17.75 54.12 -54.96
CA THR A 30 -18.42 55.07 -55.87
C THR A 30 -17.57 56.26 -56.27
N ARG A 31 -16.45 56.53 -55.57
CA ARG A 31 -15.47 57.55 -55.98
C ARG A 31 -14.52 57.05 -57.07
N MET A 32 -14.50 55.75 -57.34
CA MET A 32 -13.63 55.12 -58.33
C MET A 32 -14.37 55.02 -59.68
N GLN A 33 -13.89 55.74 -60.69
CA GLN A 33 -14.57 55.85 -61.98
C GLN A 33 -14.76 54.50 -62.68
N GLU A 34 -13.78 53.60 -62.58
CA GLU A 34 -13.81 52.26 -63.16
C GLU A 34 -14.96 51.40 -62.58
N VAL A 35 -15.29 51.58 -61.30
CA VAL A 35 -16.41 50.88 -60.66
C VAL A 35 -17.74 51.37 -61.23
N LEU A 36 -17.91 52.69 -61.35
CA LEU A 36 -19.12 53.30 -61.90
C LEU A 36 -19.37 52.89 -63.36
N GLN A 37 -18.32 52.82 -64.17
CA GLN A 37 -18.41 52.41 -65.58
C GLN A 37 -18.94 50.99 -65.77
N ASN A 38 -18.71 50.10 -64.79
CA ASN A 38 -19.19 48.72 -64.83
C ASN A 38 -20.59 48.54 -64.20
N CYS A 39 -21.16 49.58 -63.58
CA CYS A 39 -22.49 49.53 -62.95
C CYS A 39 -23.62 49.90 -63.92
N THR A 40 -23.68 49.27 -65.09
CA THR A 40 -24.65 49.62 -66.16
C THR A 40 -25.97 48.85 -66.09
N SER A 41 -26.04 47.79 -65.27
CA SER A 41 -27.25 46.95 -65.11
C SER A 41 -27.64 46.77 -63.65
N PRO A 42 -28.93 46.45 -63.36
CA PRO A 42 -29.38 46.14 -62.00
C PRO A 42 -28.61 44.98 -61.35
N ASP A 43 -28.19 43.99 -62.16
CA ASP A 43 -27.42 42.85 -61.67
C ASP A 43 -26.00 43.26 -61.24
N MET A 44 -25.33 44.15 -61.99
CA MET A 44 -24.03 44.67 -61.59
C MET A 44 -24.09 45.52 -60.32
N ILE A 45 -25.18 46.28 -60.14
CA ILE A 45 -25.42 47.02 -58.89
C ILE A 45 -25.61 46.07 -57.71
N ARG A 46 -26.28 44.91 -57.92
CA ARG A 46 -26.40 43.87 -56.90
C ARG A 46 -25.04 43.25 -56.56
N THR A 47 -24.24 42.89 -57.56
CA THR A 47 -22.88 42.37 -57.36
C THR A 47 -22.00 43.38 -56.61
N LEU A 48 -22.07 44.67 -56.96
CA LEU A 48 -21.34 45.72 -56.24
C LEU A 48 -21.74 45.76 -54.76
N TRP A 49 -23.04 45.69 -54.48
CA TRP A 49 -23.54 45.67 -53.11
C TRP A 49 -23.09 44.42 -52.35
N GLU A 50 -23.11 43.24 -52.98
CA GLU A 50 -22.58 42.01 -52.38
C GLU A 50 -21.08 42.10 -52.08
N CYS A 51 -20.28 42.76 -52.94
CA CYS A 51 -18.87 43.05 -52.65
C CYS A 51 -18.72 43.99 -51.44
N CYS A 52 -19.58 45.00 -51.30
CA CYS A 52 -19.54 45.91 -50.14
C CYS A 52 -19.76 45.19 -48.82
N GLN A 53 -20.44 44.04 -48.82
CA GLN A 53 -20.70 43.20 -47.65
C GLN A 53 -19.54 42.24 -47.30
N ILE A 54 -18.38 42.33 -47.96
CA ILE A 54 -17.21 41.55 -47.58
C ILE A 54 -16.62 42.12 -46.27
N PRO A 55 -16.56 41.33 -45.17
CA PRO A 55 -16.08 41.81 -43.88
C PRO A 55 -14.60 42.19 -43.91
N ASP A 56 -14.27 43.32 -43.29
CA ASP A 56 -12.88 43.67 -42.99
C ASP A 56 -12.43 43.08 -41.66
N TYR A 57 -11.93 41.85 -41.70
CA TYR A 57 -11.33 41.21 -40.53
C TYR A 57 -10.02 41.88 -40.08
N ARG A 58 -9.33 42.60 -40.97
CA ARG A 58 -8.02 43.22 -40.70
C ARG A 58 -8.13 44.58 -40.01
N ARG A 59 -9.32 45.21 -40.04
CA ARG A 59 -9.57 46.55 -39.50
C ARG A 59 -8.61 47.59 -40.07
N ILE A 60 -8.38 47.51 -41.38
CA ILE A 60 -7.51 48.43 -42.12
C ILE A 60 -8.26 49.73 -42.43
N SER A 61 -7.57 50.69 -43.04
CA SER A 61 -8.23 51.95 -43.41
C SER A 61 -9.37 51.69 -44.41
N PRO A 62 -10.48 52.45 -44.34
CA PRO A 62 -11.60 52.28 -45.28
C PRO A 62 -11.20 52.37 -46.76
N GLY A 63 -10.16 53.16 -47.06
CA GLY A 63 -9.59 53.26 -48.41
C GLY A 63 -8.92 51.97 -48.86
N GLU A 64 -8.02 51.39 -48.05
CA GLU A 64 -7.33 50.14 -48.39
C GLU A 64 -8.29 48.95 -48.49
N HIS A 65 -9.34 48.91 -47.66
CA HIS A 65 -10.39 47.90 -47.82
C HIS A 65 -11.11 48.09 -49.15
N ALA A 66 -11.48 49.32 -49.51
CA ALA A 66 -12.13 49.61 -50.79
C ALA A 66 -11.26 49.22 -52.01
N GLU A 67 -9.94 49.32 -51.93
CA GLU A 67 -9.03 48.84 -52.99
C GLU A 67 -9.15 47.32 -53.22
N LEU A 68 -9.25 46.54 -52.14
CA LEU A 68 -9.50 45.10 -52.22
C LEU A 68 -10.86 44.82 -52.86
N LEU A 69 -11.91 45.51 -52.38
CA LEU A 69 -13.27 45.33 -52.90
C LEU A 69 -13.36 45.73 -54.38
N ARG A 70 -12.62 46.76 -54.80
CA ARG A 70 -12.51 47.16 -56.21
C ARG A 70 -11.96 46.01 -57.04
N ALA A 71 -10.84 45.42 -56.63
CA ALA A 71 -10.23 44.32 -57.36
C ALA A 71 -11.20 43.14 -57.53
N VAL A 72 -11.88 42.75 -56.45
CA VAL A 72 -12.89 41.67 -56.49
C VAL A 72 -14.06 42.04 -57.42
N PHE A 73 -14.59 43.26 -57.31
CA PHE A 73 -15.72 43.70 -58.14
C PHE A 73 -15.37 43.75 -59.63
N LEU A 74 -14.19 44.26 -60.00
CA LEU A 74 -13.78 44.36 -61.40
C LEU A 74 -13.62 42.97 -62.05
N ASP A 75 -13.06 42.00 -61.34
CA ASP A 75 -12.97 40.61 -61.83
C ASP A 75 -14.37 40.01 -62.02
N LEU A 76 -15.28 40.22 -61.07
CA LEU A 76 -16.66 39.75 -61.17
C LEU A 76 -17.42 40.42 -62.31
N ALA A 77 -17.19 41.71 -62.56
CA ALA A 77 -17.82 42.44 -63.67
C ALA A 77 -17.29 41.98 -65.03
N ALA A 78 -16.00 41.68 -65.14
CA ALA A 78 -15.36 41.28 -66.39
C ALA A 78 -15.56 39.80 -66.74
N HIS A 79 -15.52 38.91 -65.74
CA HIS A 79 -15.42 37.46 -65.94
C HIS A 79 -16.50 36.66 -65.21
N GLY A 80 -17.31 37.31 -64.35
CA GLY A 80 -18.30 36.64 -63.50
C GLY A 80 -17.70 35.85 -62.34
N ARG A 81 -16.37 35.74 -62.25
CA ARG A 81 -15.60 35.03 -61.23
C ARG A 81 -14.30 35.75 -60.94
N ILE A 82 -13.77 35.55 -59.74
CA ILE A 82 -12.47 36.06 -59.30
C ILE A 82 -11.35 35.29 -59.99
N ASP A 83 -10.29 35.97 -60.43
CA ASP A 83 -9.13 35.33 -61.06
C ASP A 83 -8.41 34.41 -60.06
N GLU A 84 -8.33 33.11 -60.38
CA GLU A 84 -7.72 32.10 -59.50
C GLU A 84 -6.24 32.39 -59.24
N SER A 85 -5.52 32.94 -60.22
CA SER A 85 -4.09 33.22 -60.08
C SER A 85 -3.85 34.38 -59.11
N TRP A 86 -4.70 35.40 -59.14
CA TRP A 86 -4.68 36.52 -58.22
C TRP A 86 -5.06 36.06 -56.82
N PHE A 87 -6.14 35.29 -56.68
CA PHE A 87 -6.56 34.73 -55.39
C PHE A 87 -5.45 33.88 -54.76
N ALA A 88 -4.82 32.99 -55.54
CA ALA A 88 -3.69 32.16 -55.10
C ALA A 88 -2.51 33.01 -54.57
N ARG A 89 -2.16 34.10 -55.25
CA ARG A 89 -1.08 35.01 -54.82
C ARG A 89 -1.43 35.66 -53.48
N GLN A 90 -2.67 36.08 -53.28
CA GLN A 90 -3.10 36.70 -52.03
C GLN A 90 -3.09 35.72 -50.85
N VAL A 91 -3.62 34.50 -51.04
CA VAL A 91 -3.58 33.45 -50.03
C VAL A 91 -2.14 33.11 -49.64
N LYS A 92 -1.23 32.97 -50.62
CA LYS A 92 0.18 32.66 -50.39
C LYS A 92 0.92 33.73 -49.56
N LEU A 93 0.52 35.00 -49.62
CA LEU A 93 1.11 36.06 -48.79
C LEU A 93 0.81 35.89 -47.30
N THR A 94 -0.29 35.22 -46.95
CA THR A 94 -0.71 34.98 -45.56
C THR A 94 -0.11 33.72 -44.96
N ASP A 95 0.43 32.83 -45.80
CA ASP A 95 0.87 31.48 -45.46
C ASP A 95 2.24 31.43 -44.76
N ARG A 96 2.41 32.17 -43.66
CA ARG A 96 3.67 32.27 -42.90
C ARG A 96 3.43 32.18 -41.39
N ALA A 97 4.00 31.17 -40.74
CA ALA A 97 3.81 30.90 -39.31
C ALA A 97 4.90 31.50 -38.41
N ASP A 98 5.86 32.24 -38.97
CA ASP A 98 6.92 32.95 -38.25
C ASP A 98 6.50 34.37 -37.86
N GLY A 99 6.94 34.87 -36.71
CA GLY A 99 6.72 36.26 -36.30
C GLY A 99 6.29 36.39 -34.84
N ASP A 100 6.04 37.63 -34.43
CA ASP A 100 5.45 37.92 -33.12
C ASP A 100 3.91 37.74 -33.15
N ILE A 101 3.31 37.86 -31.96
CA ILE A 101 1.86 37.68 -31.74
C ILE A 101 1.05 38.63 -32.64
N ASP A 102 1.53 39.86 -32.83
CA ASP A 102 0.83 40.87 -33.63
C ASP A 102 0.88 40.53 -35.12
N ALA A 103 2.03 40.07 -35.64
CA ALA A 103 2.17 39.61 -37.01
C ALA A 103 1.31 38.37 -37.29
N LEU A 104 1.26 37.39 -36.37
CA LEU A 104 0.42 36.21 -36.49
C LEU A 104 -1.07 36.56 -36.46
N SER A 105 -1.48 37.43 -35.54
CA SER A 105 -2.88 37.91 -35.46
C SER A 105 -3.30 38.64 -36.73
N ALA A 106 -2.44 39.48 -37.30
CA ALA A 106 -2.73 40.19 -38.55
C ALA A 106 -2.90 39.24 -39.74
N ARG A 107 -2.10 38.17 -39.82
CA ARG A 107 -2.21 37.15 -40.88
C ARG A 107 -3.47 36.30 -40.73
N ILE A 108 -3.85 35.94 -39.50
CA ILE A 108 -5.12 35.23 -39.23
C ILE A 108 -6.32 36.10 -39.67
N ALA A 109 -6.31 37.38 -39.35
CA ALA A 109 -7.32 38.31 -39.83
C ALA A 109 -7.37 38.35 -41.38
N HIS A 110 -6.21 38.33 -42.03
CA HIS A 110 -6.13 38.36 -43.49
C HIS A 110 -6.65 37.07 -44.15
N ILE A 111 -6.29 35.89 -43.65
CA ILE A 111 -6.77 34.61 -44.21
C ILE A 111 -8.29 34.43 -44.02
N ARG A 112 -8.90 35.02 -42.99
CA ARG A 112 -10.37 35.00 -42.80
C ARG A 112 -11.13 35.72 -43.90
N THR A 113 -10.58 36.80 -44.46
CA THR A 113 -11.18 37.47 -45.63
C THR A 113 -11.19 36.55 -46.85
N TRP A 114 -10.10 35.80 -47.08
CA TRP A 114 -10.01 34.83 -48.18
C TRP A 114 -10.89 33.61 -47.95
N THR A 115 -10.98 33.12 -46.72
CA THR A 115 -11.90 32.04 -46.32
C THR A 115 -13.35 32.44 -46.61
N TYR A 116 -13.75 33.65 -46.22
CA TYR A 116 -15.08 34.18 -46.53
C TYR A 116 -15.37 34.22 -48.04
N LEU A 117 -14.41 34.70 -48.84
CA LEU A 117 -14.56 34.72 -50.30
C LEU A 117 -14.65 33.31 -50.91
N SER A 118 -13.91 32.33 -50.37
CA SER A 118 -13.97 30.94 -50.84
C SER A 118 -15.34 30.28 -50.63
N HIS A 119 -16.14 30.76 -49.67
CA HIS A 119 -17.51 30.30 -49.44
C HIS A 119 -18.55 30.93 -50.39
N ARG A 120 -18.18 31.92 -51.19
CA ARG A 120 -19.04 32.48 -52.25
C ARG A 120 -18.95 31.61 -53.50
N ALA A 121 -19.70 30.51 -53.51
CA ALA A 121 -19.62 29.48 -54.55
C ALA A 121 -19.73 30.00 -55.99
N GLN A 122 -20.54 31.04 -56.22
CA GLN A 122 -20.72 31.65 -57.54
C GLN A 122 -19.55 32.51 -58.01
N TRP A 123 -18.64 32.93 -57.12
CA TRP A 123 -17.51 33.82 -57.43
C TRP A 123 -16.21 33.09 -57.72
N MET A 124 -16.14 31.79 -57.41
CA MET A 124 -14.94 30.98 -57.58
C MET A 124 -15.18 29.88 -58.62
N LYS A 125 -14.12 29.42 -59.28
CA LYS A 125 -14.20 28.30 -60.22
C LYS A 125 -14.10 26.95 -59.50
N ASP A 126 -13.28 26.83 -58.45
CA ASP A 126 -13.23 25.67 -57.55
C ASP A 126 -13.38 26.09 -56.06
N PRO A 127 -14.61 26.32 -55.57
CA PRO A 127 -14.83 26.74 -54.19
C PRO A 127 -14.33 25.73 -53.14
N GLY A 128 -14.43 24.42 -53.43
CA GLY A 128 -14.08 23.36 -52.48
C GLY A 128 -12.59 23.35 -52.18
N HIS A 129 -11.75 23.40 -53.22
CA HIS A 129 -10.30 23.49 -53.08
C HIS A 129 -9.87 24.70 -52.24
N TRP A 130 -10.44 25.87 -52.50
CA TRP A 130 -10.05 27.10 -51.80
C TRP A 130 -10.54 27.14 -50.34
N GLN A 131 -11.70 26.54 -50.04
CA GLN A 131 -12.18 26.40 -48.66
C GLN A 131 -11.26 25.52 -47.82
N GLU A 132 -10.81 24.40 -48.36
CA GLU A 132 -9.88 23.49 -47.67
C GLU A 132 -8.53 24.17 -47.43
N LEU A 133 -7.94 24.76 -48.48
CA LEU A 133 -6.64 25.39 -48.39
C LEU A 133 -6.62 26.58 -47.40
N THR A 134 -7.63 27.45 -47.45
CA THR A 134 -7.69 28.61 -46.54
C THR A 134 -7.88 28.20 -45.08
N ARG A 135 -8.67 27.13 -44.83
CA ARG A 135 -8.85 26.54 -43.49
C ARG A 135 -7.56 25.92 -42.95
N GLU A 136 -6.80 25.20 -43.76
CA GLU A 136 -5.52 24.63 -43.36
C GLU A 136 -4.52 25.70 -42.93
N ILE A 137 -4.46 26.81 -43.69
CA ILE A 137 -3.61 27.96 -43.38
C ILE A 137 -4.06 28.62 -42.07
N GLU A 138 -5.36 28.84 -41.88
CA GLU A 138 -5.89 29.44 -40.64
C GLU A 138 -5.57 28.59 -39.40
N ASN A 139 -5.71 27.26 -39.49
CA ASN A 139 -5.36 26.34 -38.41
C ASN A 139 -3.87 26.46 -38.04
N ARG A 140 -2.99 26.39 -39.04
CA ARG A 140 -1.54 26.47 -38.84
C ARG A 140 -1.10 27.79 -38.21
N LEU A 141 -1.71 28.90 -38.62
CA LEU A 141 -1.44 30.22 -38.02
C LEU A 141 -1.97 30.32 -36.57
N SER A 142 -3.14 29.73 -36.31
CA SER A 142 -3.75 29.71 -34.97
C SER A 142 -2.93 28.90 -33.96
N ASP A 143 -2.37 27.77 -34.38
CA ASP A 143 -1.47 26.97 -33.56
C ASP A 143 -0.18 27.73 -33.21
N ALA A 144 0.44 28.37 -34.20
CA ALA A 144 1.64 29.19 -33.99
C ALA A 144 1.38 30.37 -33.04
N LEU A 145 0.20 31.00 -33.12
CA LEU A 145 -0.22 32.05 -32.21
C LEU A 145 -0.39 31.52 -30.78
N HIS A 146 -1.00 30.34 -30.61
CA HIS A 146 -1.20 29.72 -29.31
C HIS A 146 0.14 29.37 -28.62
N GLU A 147 1.08 28.82 -29.38
CA GLU A 147 2.43 28.52 -28.88
C GLU A 147 3.14 29.81 -28.41
N SER A 148 3.04 30.88 -29.22
CA SER A 148 3.65 32.18 -28.92
C SER A 148 3.05 32.86 -27.68
N LEU A 149 1.72 32.76 -27.50
CA LEU A 149 1.03 33.26 -26.30
C LEU A 149 1.48 32.51 -25.05
N THR A 150 1.60 31.18 -25.13
CA THR A 150 2.04 30.33 -24.01
C THR A 150 3.44 30.73 -23.54
N LYS A 151 4.39 30.89 -24.47
CA LYS A 151 5.76 31.35 -24.16
C LYS A 151 5.77 32.72 -23.46
N ARG A 152 5.00 33.69 -23.96
CA ARG A 152 4.97 35.07 -23.40
C ARG A 152 4.36 35.14 -21.98
N PHE A 153 3.39 34.29 -21.67
CA PHE A 153 2.81 34.23 -20.32
C PHE A 153 3.78 33.67 -19.28
N ILE A 154 4.61 32.70 -19.68
CA ILE A 154 5.64 32.10 -18.84
C ILE A 154 6.75 33.15 -18.56
N ASP A 155 7.24 33.85 -19.58
CA ASP A 155 8.33 34.83 -19.43
C ASP A 155 7.93 36.06 -18.59
N ARG A 156 6.71 36.57 -18.74
CA ARG A 156 6.27 37.79 -18.04
C ARG A 156 6.13 37.59 -16.53
N ARG A 157 5.56 36.46 -16.09
CA ARG A 157 5.42 36.14 -14.66
C ARG A 157 6.77 35.93 -13.99
N THR A 158 7.66 35.25 -14.69
CA THR A 158 9.06 35.03 -14.29
C THR A 158 9.77 36.36 -14.07
N SER A 159 9.63 37.34 -14.97
CA SER A 159 10.28 38.67 -14.82
C SER A 159 9.81 39.51 -13.62
N VAL A 160 8.57 39.34 -13.16
CA VAL A 160 8.00 40.08 -12.01
C VAL A 160 8.50 39.49 -10.70
N LEU A 161 8.58 38.16 -10.62
CA LEU A 161 9.23 37.45 -9.52
C LEU A 161 10.70 37.88 -9.39
N MET A 162 11.43 37.94 -10.52
CA MET A 162 12.84 38.35 -10.56
C MET A 162 13.11 39.76 -10.05
N LYS A 163 12.22 40.71 -10.34
CA LYS A 163 12.40 42.10 -9.90
C LYS A 163 12.30 42.22 -8.38
N ARG A 164 11.38 41.50 -7.75
CA ARG A 164 11.17 41.52 -6.28
C ARG A 164 12.21 40.71 -5.53
N LEU A 165 12.69 39.61 -6.12
CA LEU A 165 13.79 38.79 -5.59
C LEU A 165 15.08 39.61 -5.39
N ARG A 166 15.37 40.54 -6.31
CA ARG A 166 16.55 41.44 -6.23
C ARG A 166 16.39 42.58 -5.21
N GLU A 167 15.17 42.88 -4.78
CA GLU A 167 14.87 44.03 -3.91
C GLU A 167 14.86 43.67 -2.40
N ASN A 168 15.22 42.44 -1.99
CA ASN A 168 15.14 41.96 -0.59
C ASN A 168 13.75 42.17 0.06
N ALA A 169 12.69 42.24 -0.74
CA ALA A 169 11.33 42.20 -0.22
C ALA A 169 11.09 40.85 0.45
N MET A 170 10.47 40.84 1.64
CA MET A 170 10.06 39.58 2.28
C MET A 170 9.12 38.83 1.33
N LEU A 171 9.62 37.75 0.74
CA LEU A 171 8.85 36.85 -0.10
C LEU A 171 7.92 36.04 0.81
N GLU A 172 6.62 36.11 0.54
CA GLU A 172 5.64 35.28 1.23
C GLU A 172 5.61 33.90 0.59
N ALA A 173 6.02 32.89 1.35
CA ALA A 173 5.96 31.50 0.96
C ALA A 173 4.77 30.84 1.65
N GLU A 174 3.88 30.25 0.85
CA GLU A 174 2.67 29.57 1.30
C GLU A 174 2.82 28.07 1.09
N ILE A 175 2.40 27.28 2.08
CA ILE A 175 2.40 25.83 2.03
C ILE A 175 0.95 25.37 2.15
N SER A 176 0.46 24.66 1.13
CA SER A 176 -0.89 24.12 1.13
C SER A 176 -1.02 22.93 2.08
N ASP A 177 -2.26 22.55 2.39
CA ASP A 177 -2.54 21.32 3.17
C ASP A 177 -2.11 20.03 2.45
N THR A 178 -2.01 20.07 1.11
CA THR A 178 -1.48 18.96 0.29
C THR A 178 0.05 18.90 0.28
N GLY A 179 0.72 19.85 0.93
CA GLY A 179 2.17 19.96 0.98
C GLY A 179 2.78 20.65 -0.24
N GLU A 180 1.99 21.27 -1.10
CA GLU A 180 2.50 22.10 -2.19
C GLU A 180 3.12 23.38 -1.62
N VAL A 181 4.35 23.70 -2.02
CA VAL A 181 5.10 24.86 -1.55
C VAL A 181 5.18 25.87 -2.68
N SER A 182 4.63 27.05 -2.45
CA SER A 182 4.68 28.17 -3.39
C SER A 182 5.32 29.40 -2.77
N VAL A 183 5.99 30.21 -3.58
CA VAL A 183 6.58 31.49 -3.18
C VAL A 183 5.97 32.56 -4.09
N GLU A 184 5.24 33.52 -3.53
CA GLU A 184 4.53 34.57 -4.29
C GLU A 184 3.66 33.99 -5.43
N GLY A 185 2.95 32.89 -5.16
CA GLY A 185 2.08 32.20 -6.13
C GLY A 185 2.81 31.38 -7.20
N HIS A 186 4.13 31.18 -7.10
CA HIS A 186 4.90 30.29 -7.97
C HIS A 186 5.20 28.98 -7.27
N HIS A 187 4.87 27.85 -7.91
CA HIS A 187 5.21 26.53 -7.41
C HIS A 187 6.73 26.35 -7.32
N VAL A 188 7.22 25.95 -6.14
CA VAL A 188 8.66 25.73 -5.89
C VAL A 188 8.96 24.26 -5.58
N GLY A 189 7.98 23.49 -5.12
CA GLY A 189 8.13 22.06 -4.87
C GLY A 189 7.07 21.50 -3.92
N GLN A 190 7.32 20.29 -3.41
CA GLN A 190 6.38 19.56 -2.56
C GLN A 190 7.04 19.07 -1.27
N LEU A 191 6.37 19.28 -0.14
CA LEU A 191 6.74 18.82 1.19
C LEU A 191 5.93 17.59 1.61
N ALA A 192 6.51 16.41 1.40
CA ALA A 192 5.98 15.11 1.82
C ALA A 192 6.56 14.71 3.19
N GLY A 193 5.71 14.61 4.22
CA GLY A 193 6.16 14.38 5.59
C GLY A 193 7.11 15.49 6.07
N PHE A 194 8.40 15.18 6.17
CA PHE A 194 9.50 16.12 6.50
C PHE A 194 10.56 16.24 5.39
N ARG A 195 10.26 15.76 4.18
CA ARG A 195 11.14 15.85 3.01
C ARG A 195 10.55 16.80 1.98
N PHE A 196 11.34 17.78 1.57
CA PHE A 196 11.02 18.73 0.53
C PHE A 196 11.67 18.31 -0.79
N THR A 197 10.85 18.08 -1.80
CA THR A 197 11.30 17.83 -3.17
C THR A 197 11.12 19.10 -3.99
N PRO A 198 12.20 19.80 -4.39
CA PRO A 198 12.10 20.98 -5.24
C PRO A 198 11.64 20.62 -6.65
N ASP A 199 10.93 21.52 -7.30
CA ASP A 199 10.49 21.36 -8.70
C ASP A 199 11.69 21.46 -9.67
N ALA A 200 11.77 20.52 -10.61
CA ALA A 200 12.89 20.38 -11.54
C ALA A 200 12.90 21.46 -12.65
N THR A 201 11.78 22.16 -12.86
CA THR A 201 11.67 23.21 -13.88
C THR A 201 12.35 24.53 -13.47
N ALA A 202 12.68 24.70 -12.19
CA ALA A 202 13.35 25.90 -11.69
C ALA A 202 14.88 25.75 -11.83
N THR A 203 15.46 26.28 -12.90
CA THR A 203 16.93 26.32 -13.09
C THR A 203 17.48 27.75 -13.08
N GLY A 204 18.64 27.95 -12.44
CA GLY A 204 19.37 29.22 -12.42
C GLY A 204 19.60 29.81 -11.02
N PRO A 205 20.31 30.96 -10.94
CA PRO A 205 20.51 31.68 -9.67
C PRO A 205 19.20 32.10 -8.99
N ASP A 206 18.13 32.22 -9.77
CA ASP A 206 16.80 32.61 -9.33
C ASP A 206 16.06 31.48 -8.58
N ALA A 207 16.28 30.22 -9.00
CA ALA A 207 15.79 29.05 -8.27
C ALA A 207 16.44 28.93 -6.88
N LYS A 208 17.71 29.33 -6.76
CA LYS A 208 18.43 29.31 -5.49
C LYS A 208 17.86 30.29 -4.46
N ALA A 209 17.41 31.45 -4.92
CA ALA A 209 16.81 32.45 -4.05
C ALA A 209 15.36 32.09 -3.67
N ALA A 210 14.57 31.53 -4.59
CA ALA A 210 13.26 30.96 -4.28
C ALA A 210 13.37 29.79 -3.27
N ALA A 211 14.35 28.91 -3.43
CA ALA A 211 14.64 27.84 -2.47
C ALA A 211 15.04 28.39 -1.09
N GLY A 212 15.81 29.49 -1.04
CA GLY A 212 16.16 30.17 0.21
C GLY A 212 14.94 30.78 0.93
N ALA A 213 14.03 31.39 0.19
CA ALA A 213 12.76 31.91 0.73
C ALA A 213 11.86 30.78 1.25
N ALA A 214 11.73 29.70 0.47
CA ALA A 214 10.98 28.51 0.86
C ALA A 214 11.54 27.88 2.15
N ALA A 215 12.86 27.82 2.32
CA ALA A 215 13.50 27.21 3.50
C ALA A 215 13.02 27.80 4.83
N LYS A 216 12.76 29.12 4.90
CA LYS A 216 12.30 29.78 6.13
C LYS A 216 10.84 29.43 6.47
N ALA A 217 9.97 29.37 5.48
CA ALA A 217 8.58 28.92 5.67
C ALA A 217 8.51 27.42 5.98
N LEU A 218 9.33 26.62 5.29
CA LEU A 218 9.49 25.19 5.55
C LEU A 218 9.90 24.91 7.00
N ALA A 219 10.84 25.66 7.56
CA ALA A 219 11.25 25.49 8.96
C ALA A 219 10.07 25.68 9.93
N THR A 220 9.26 26.72 9.72
CA THR A 220 8.08 27.00 10.56
C THR A 220 7.01 25.91 10.42
N GLU A 221 6.74 25.45 9.20
CA GLU A 221 5.77 24.36 8.97
C GLU A 221 6.29 23.01 9.49
N ILE A 222 7.59 22.73 9.39
CA ILE A 222 8.20 21.53 9.96
C ILE A 222 8.06 21.51 11.48
N GLU A 223 8.28 22.64 12.15
CA GLU A 223 8.01 22.76 13.59
C GLU A 223 6.54 22.46 13.91
N ARG A 224 5.60 23.05 13.15
CA ARG A 224 4.17 22.79 13.30
C ARG A 224 3.83 21.30 13.10
N ARG A 225 4.37 20.68 12.05
CA ARG A 225 4.20 19.24 11.76
C ARG A 225 4.81 18.36 12.84
N SER A 226 5.99 18.73 13.37
CA SER A 226 6.65 18.00 14.46
C SER A 226 5.78 17.97 15.73
N ALA A 227 5.18 19.10 16.09
CA ALA A 227 4.26 19.20 17.22
C ALA A 227 2.98 18.39 16.99
N ARG A 228 2.41 18.45 15.77
CA ARG A 228 1.25 17.65 15.38
C ARG A 228 1.52 16.15 15.45
N LEU A 229 2.64 15.68 14.91
CA LEU A 229 3.02 14.26 14.97
C LEU A 229 3.22 13.80 16.42
N ASN A 230 3.83 14.63 17.27
CA ASN A 230 4.01 14.32 18.67
C ASN A 230 2.66 14.14 19.41
N ALA A 231 1.68 14.98 19.08
CA ALA A 231 0.32 14.91 19.63
C ALA A 231 -0.59 13.88 18.94
N ALA A 232 -0.19 13.33 17.79
CA ALA A 232 -1.03 12.43 17.00
C ALA A 232 -1.34 11.12 17.76
N PRO A 233 -2.55 10.56 17.63
CA PRO A 233 -2.88 9.25 18.18
C PRO A 233 -2.08 8.14 17.47
N ASN A 234 -1.97 6.97 18.12
CA ASN A 234 -1.24 5.84 17.55
C ASN A 234 -1.88 5.28 16.27
N SER A 235 -3.18 5.52 16.04
CA SER A 235 -3.90 5.11 14.83
C SER A 235 -3.43 5.79 13.55
N ASP A 236 -2.87 6.98 13.67
CA ASP A 236 -2.47 7.82 12.53
C ASP A 236 -1.08 7.46 12.00
N ILE A 237 -0.37 6.59 12.72
CA ILE A 237 0.95 6.09 12.35
C ILE A 237 0.79 4.62 11.95
N VAL A 238 1.29 4.28 10.77
CA VAL A 238 1.23 2.93 10.21
C VAL A 238 2.64 2.48 9.83
N LEU A 239 2.98 1.24 10.16
CA LEU A 239 4.17 0.56 9.68
C LEU A 239 3.82 -0.23 8.40
N ALA A 240 4.39 0.18 7.27
CA ALA A 240 4.21 -0.49 6.00
C ALA A 240 5.13 -1.71 5.85
N SER A 241 4.81 -2.59 4.89
CA SER A 241 5.55 -3.84 4.63
C SER A 241 6.96 -3.63 4.09
N ASP A 242 7.27 -2.44 3.57
CA ASP A 242 8.61 -2.00 3.15
C ASP A 242 9.47 -1.47 4.32
N GLY A 243 8.94 -1.53 5.55
CA GLY A 243 9.58 -0.99 6.74
C GLY A 243 9.48 0.53 6.89
N ALA A 244 8.71 1.23 6.05
CA ALA A 244 8.47 2.66 6.20
C ALA A 244 7.40 2.92 7.28
N LEU A 245 7.67 3.92 8.13
CA LEU A 245 6.68 4.50 9.04
C LEU A 245 6.00 5.68 8.33
N ARG A 246 4.68 5.58 8.19
CA ARG A 246 3.84 6.59 7.55
C ARG A 246 2.95 7.28 8.58
N TRP A 247 2.89 8.60 8.52
CA TRP A 247 1.97 9.42 9.30
C TRP A 247 0.98 10.10 8.35
N LEU A 248 -0.31 9.82 8.52
CA LEU A 248 -1.37 10.31 7.61
C LEU A 248 -1.10 9.98 6.13
N GLY A 249 -0.51 8.81 5.86
CA GLY A 249 -0.13 8.34 4.52
C GLY A 249 1.28 8.72 4.07
N GLU A 250 1.87 9.76 4.65
CA GLU A 250 3.19 10.29 4.27
C GLU A 250 4.34 9.57 4.97
N PRO A 251 5.40 9.14 4.27
CA PRO A 251 6.56 8.49 4.89
C PRO A 251 7.38 9.50 5.71
N VAL A 252 7.56 9.22 7.01
CA VAL A 252 8.30 10.08 7.94
C VAL A 252 9.57 9.44 8.49
N ALA A 253 9.65 8.11 8.46
CA ALA A 253 10.84 7.38 8.88
C ALA A 253 10.90 5.99 8.24
N LYS A 254 12.07 5.34 8.32
CA LYS A 254 12.27 3.94 7.94
C LYS A 254 12.84 3.16 9.12
N VAL A 255 12.33 1.96 9.34
CA VAL A 255 12.80 1.04 10.36
C VAL A 255 14.03 0.29 9.83
N THR A 256 15.07 0.21 10.64
CA THR A 256 16.32 -0.47 10.33
C THR A 256 16.66 -1.54 11.36
N GLY A 257 17.30 -2.62 10.90
CA GLY A 257 17.64 -3.77 11.72
C GLY A 257 18.70 -3.45 12.77
N THR A 258 18.65 -4.18 13.88
CA THR A 258 19.74 -4.26 14.85
C THR A 258 20.07 -5.73 15.12
N THR A 259 21.01 -6.00 16.03
CA THR A 259 21.31 -7.37 16.47
C THR A 259 20.11 -8.06 17.11
N ASP A 260 19.23 -7.29 17.78
CA ASP A 260 18.00 -7.75 18.38
C ASP A 260 16.79 -7.40 17.50
N ALA A 261 16.12 -8.42 16.97
CA ALA A 261 14.98 -8.25 16.07
C ALA A 261 13.80 -7.53 16.74
N LEU A 262 13.65 -7.64 18.07
CA LEU A 262 12.58 -7.01 18.83
C LEU A 262 12.88 -5.55 19.19
N ARG A 263 14.10 -5.09 18.93
CA ARG A 263 14.56 -3.72 19.19
C ARG A 263 15.17 -3.10 17.94
N PRO A 264 14.38 -2.94 16.87
CA PRO A 264 14.83 -2.24 15.68
C PRO A 264 15.08 -0.75 15.97
N ARG A 265 15.81 -0.09 15.07
CA ARG A 265 16.04 1.36 15.11
C ARG A 265 15.20 2.07 14.06
N ILE A 266 15.06 3.38 14.23
CA ILE A 266 14.34 4.24 13.30
C ILE A 266 15.32 5.26 12.74
N VAL A 267 15.27 5.43 11.43
CA VAL A 267 15.97 6.48 10.69
C VAL A 267 14.93 7.43 10.11
N LEU A 268 14.94 8.69 10.52
CA LEU A 268 14.00 9.70 10.02
C LEU A 268 14.23 9.96 8.52
N LEU A 269 13.13 10.08 7.79
CA LEU A 269 13.09 10.51 6.41
C LEU A 269 12.79 12.01 6.40
N ALA A 270 13.81 12.81 6.64
CA ALA A 270 13.70 14.25 6.76
C ALA A 270 14.94 14.95 6.19
N ASP A 271 14.76 16.17 5.71
CA ASP A 271 15.87 17.02 5.25
C ASP A 271 16.51 17.81 6.40
N GLU A 272 17.53 18.61 6.08
CA GLU A 272 18.33 19.39 7.04
C GLU A 272 17.48 20.34 7.91
N GLN A 273 16.32 20.75 7.39
CA GLN A 273 15.40 21.67 8.07
C GLN A 273 14.80 21.06 9.35
N LEU A 274 14.68 19.73 9.45
CA LEU A 274 14.28 19.05 10.70
C LEU A 274 15.50 18.85 11.60
N SER A 275 15.75 19.84 12.46
CA SER A 275 16.91 19.88 13.35
C SER A 275 16.53 20.17 14.81
N GLY A 276 17.52 20.04 15.71
CA GLY A 276 17.39 20.37 17.12
C GLY A 276 16.24 19.65 17.83
N THR A 277 15.50 20.39 18.65
CA THR A 277 14.43 19.87 19.52
C THR A 277 13.26 19.27 18.74
N ALA A 278 12.93 19.82 17.56
CA ALA A 278 11.87 19.31 16.70
C ALA A 278 12.21 17.88 16.21
N ARG A 279 13.46 17.68 15.80
CA ARG A 279 13.97 16.36 15.38
C ARG A 279 13.89 15.33 16.51
N ASP A 280 14.37 15.68 17.70
CA ASP A 280 14.37 14.78 18.86
C ASP A 280 12.94 14.41 19.28
N THR A 281 12.02 15.36 19.20
CA THR A 281 10.59 15.13 19.49
C THR A 281 9.98 14.12 18.53
N VAL A 282 10.23 14.27 17.22
CA VAL A 282 9.77 13.33 16.19
C VAL A 282 10.39 11.94 16.39
N GLN A 283 11.70 11.89 16.60
CA GLN A 283 12.42 10.63 16.85
C GLN A 283 11.82 9.88 18.03
N HIS A 284 11.70 10.53 19.20
CA HIS A 284 11.17 9.90 20.40
C HIS A 284 9.70 9.49 20.26
N ARG A 285 8.89 10.26 19.53
CA ARG A 285 7.48 9.91 19.28
C ARG A 285 7.38 8.60 18.49
N LEU A 286 8.15 8.48 17.41
CA LEU A 286 8.14 7.31 16.53
C LEU A 286 8.77 6.09 17.21
N GLU A 287 9.85 6.25 17.97
CA GLU A 287 10.47 5.19 18.78
C GLU A 287 9.48 4.64 19.82
N ARG A 288 8.77 5.52 20.52
CA ARG A 288 7.73 5.13 21.48
C ARG A 288 6.60 4.38 20.80
N TRP A 289 6.15 4.85 19.63
CA TRP A 289 5.10 4.18 18.86
C TRP A 289 5.56 2.78 18.44
N LEU A 290 6.75 2.64 17.87
CA LEU A 290 7.28 1.36 17.39
C LEU A 290 7.47 0.36 18.54
N THR A 291 8.04 0.83 19.65
CA THR A 291 8.20 0.01 20.86
C THR A 291 6.85 -0.47 21.38
N HIS A 292 5.85 0.41 21.42
CA HIS A 292 4.49 0.04 21.85
C HIS A 292 3.82 -0.93 20.88
N HIS A 293 3.98 -0.74 19.57
CA HIS A 293 3.43 -1.61 18.53
C HIS A 293 3.99 -3.04 18.65
N ILE A 294 5.32 -3.16 18.78
CA ILE A 294 6.02 -4.43 18.99
C ILE A 294 5.59 -5.07 20.32
N ALA A 295 5.57 -4.31 21.42
CA ALA A 295 5.16 -4.82 22.73
C ALA A 295 3.70 -5.27 22.77
N THR A 296 2.84 -4.70 21.93
CA THR A 296 1.41 -5.07 21.87
C THR A 296 1.20 -6.35 21.06
N LEU A 297 1.78 -6.44 19.85
CA LEU A 297 1.58 -7.60 18.97
C LEU A 297 2.45 -8.79 19.37
N LEU A 298 3.68 -8.56 19.83
CA LEU A 298 4.66 -9.57 20.21
C LEU A 298 4.85 -9.66 21.72
N LYS A 299 3.80 -9.30 22.49
CA LYS A 299 3.79 -9.28 23.96
C LYS A 299 4.50 -10.48 24.61
N PRO A 300 4.20 -11.74 24.23
CA PRO A 300 4.86 -12.90 24.84
C PRO A 300 6.38 -12.90 24.71
N LEU A 301 6.93 -12.45 23.58
CA LEU A 301 8.37 -12.42 23.36
C LEU A 301 9.03 -11.28 24.15
N VAL A 302 8.38 -10.11 24.17
CA VAL A 302 8.89 -8.94 24.88
C VAL A 302 8.92 -9.21 26.39
N GLU A 303 7.83 -9.71 26.96
CA GLU A 303 7.75 -10.05 28.39
C GLU A 303 8.74 -11.17 28.76
N MET A 304 8.85 -12.21 27.92
CA MET A 304 9.78 -13.31 28.14
C MET A 304 11.25 -12.86 28.08
N SER A 305 11.60 -11.94 27.18
CA SER A 305 12.95 -11.38 27.09
C SER A 305 13.31 -10.48 28.28
N ALA A 306 12.33 -9.83 28.89
CA ALA A 306 12.51 -8.94 30.03
C ALA A 306 12.45 -9.66 31.39
N ASP A 307 11.94 -10.89 31.45
CA ASP A 307 11.72 -11.61 32.69
C ASP A 307 13.01 -12.18 33.31
N GLN A 308 13.54 -11.46 34.29
CA GLN A 308 14.71 -11.87 35.07
C GLN A 308 14.40 -12.89 36.18
N THR A 309 13.13 -13.23 36.40
CA THR A 309 12.70 -14.20 37.42
C THR A 309 12.78 -15.65 36.92
N LEU A 310 12.96 -15.85 35.60
CA LEU A 310 13.08 -17.19 35.02
C LEU A 310 14.28 -17.96 35.60
N PRO A 311 14.10 -19.20 36.09
CA PRO A 311 15.19 -20.07 36.51
C PRO A 311 16.19 -20.34 35.38
N GLY A 312 17.45 -20.63 35.71
CA GLY A 312 18.57 -20.66 34.75
C GLY A 312 18.30 -21.44 33.45
N LEU A 313 17.86 -22.70 33.53
CA LEU A 313 17.55 -23.51 32.34
C LEU A 313 16.33 -22.96 31.57
N ALA A 314 15.28 -22.51 32.26
CA ALA A 314 14.12 -21.90 31.64
C ALA A 314 14.49 -20.61 30.89
N ARG A 315 15.39 -19.81 31.46
CA ARG A 315 15.93 -18.58 30.85
C ARG A 315 16.71 -18.87 29.57
N GLY A 316 17.52 -19.93 29.55
CA GLY A 316 18.22 -20.37 28.35
C GLY A 316 17.25 -20.78 27.22
N VAL A 317 16.20 -21.54 27.57
CA VAL A 317 15.15 -21.93 26.59
C VAL A 317 14.36 -20.71 26.11
N ALA A 318 14.01 -19.78 27.01
CA ALA A 318 13.35 -18.53 26.67
C ALA A 318 14.19 -17.68 25.72
N PHE A 319 15.49 -17.54 25.98
CA PHE A 319 16.42 -16.81 25.12
C PHE A 319 16.44 -17.40 23.70
N ARG A 320 16.63 -18.73 23.57
CA ARG A 320 16.59 -19.39 22.25
C ARG A 320 15.23 -19.24 21.55
N LEU A 321 14.14 -19.27 22.31
CA LEU A 321 12.80 -19.08 21.76
C LEU A 321 12.61 -17.66 21.22
N VAL A 322 13.08 -16.65 21.93
CA VAL A 322 13.08 -15.25 21.49
C VAL A 322 13.96 -15.05 20.26
N GLU A 323 15.16 -15.64 20.23
CA GLU A 323 16.04 -15.59 19.05
C GLU A 323 15.41 -16.23 17.82
N ASN A 324 14.63 -17.31 18.01
CA ASN A 324 13.88 -17.98 16.95
C ASN A 324 12.48 -17.41 16.75
N LEU A 325 12.22 -16.19 17.24
CA LEU A 325 10.97 -15.46 17.04
C LEU A 325 9.71 -16.25 17.44
N GLY A 326 9.86 -17.10 18.47
CA GLY A 326 8.75 -17.79 19.12
C GLY A 326 8.47 -19.21 18.62
N ILE A 327 9.28 -19.78 17.72
CA ILE A 327 9.08 -21.14 17.18
C ILE A 327 10.41 -21.90 17.08
N MET A 328 10.51 -23.06 17.72
CA MET A 328 11.66 -23.97 17.61
C MET A 328 11.23 -25.41 17.35
N ASP A 329 12.00 -26.16 16.56
CA ASP A 329 11.83 -27.62 16.45
C ASP A 329 12.26 -28.26 17.78
N ARG A 330 11.40 -29.08 18.36
CA ARG A 330 11.66 -29.77 19.63
C ARG A 330 12.88 -30.69 19.54
N ARG A 331 13.21 -31.22 18.36
CA ARG A 331 14.37 -32.08 18.13
C ARG A 331 15.69 -31.35 18.38
N GLU A 332 15.76 -30.06 18.06
CA GLU A 332 16.97 -29.23 18.19
C GLU A 332 17.33 -28.91 19.64
N ILE A 333 16.34 -28.99 20.55
CA ILE A 333 16.48 -28.62 21.97
C ILE A 333 16.04 -29.76 22.90
N HIS A 334 16.16 -31.01 22.44
CA HIS A 334 15.61 -32.17 23.13
C HIS A 334 16.16 -32.33 24.55
N SER A 335 17.48 -32.20 24.71
CA SER A 335 18.20 -32.30 25.99
C SER A 335 17.73 -31.27 27.02
N GLU A 336 17.61 -30.02 26.59
CA GLU A 336 17.21 -28.89 27.43
C GLU A 336 15.77 -29.08 27.89
N ILE A 337 14.87 -29.45 26.98
CA ILE A 337 13.46 -29.68 27.29
C ILE A 337 13.28 -30.89 28.24
N GLN A 338 14.14 -31.90 28.13
CA GLN A 338 14.14 -33.03 29.06
C GLN A 338 14.64 -32.63 30.45
N ALA A 339 15.63 -31.74 30.53
CA ALA A 339 16.20 -31.24 31.78
C ALA A 339 15.28 -30.26 32.54
N LEU A 340 14.30 -29.63 31.87
CA LEU A 340 13.33 -28.77 32.55
C LEU A 340 12.46 -29.58 33.53
N ASP A 341 12.33 -29.09 34.75
CA ASP A 341 11.35 -29.59 35.72
C ASP A 341 9.94 -29.00 35.47
N GLN A 342 8.99 -29.34 36.34
CA GLN A 342 7.61 -28.88 36.20
C GLN A 342 7.43 -27.39 36.51
N GLU A 343 8.21 -26.82 37.44
CA GLU A 343 8.14 -25.41 37.83
C GLU A 343 8.69 -24.52 36.71
N MET A 344 9.83 -24.89 36.14
CA MET A 344 10.43 -24.24 34.98
C MET A 344 9.51 -24.27 33.76
N ARG A 345 8.86 -25.41 33.50
CA ARG A 345 7.85 -25.51 32.43
C ARG A 345 6.63 -24.65 32.72
N ALA A 346 6.17 -24.59 33.97
CA ALA A 346 5.06 -23.72 34.36
C ALA A 346 5.41 -22.24 34.17
N ALA A 347 6.65 -21.83 34.49
CA ALA A 347 7.14 -20.48 34.24
C ALA A 347 7.09 -20.10 32.75
N LEU A 348 7.56 -20.99 31.85
CA LEU A 348 7.48 -20.75 30.41
C LEU A 348 6.02 -20.74 29.89
N ARG A 349 5.14 -21.59 30.43
CA ARG A 349 3.71 -21.59 30.09
C ARG A 349 3.01 -20.29 30.47
N ARG A 350 3.43 -19.61 31.55
CA ARG A 350 2.90 -18.28 31.92
C ARG A 350 3.15 -17.23 30.83
N HIS A 351 4.25 -17.37 30.08
CA HIS A 351 4.55 -16.56 28.89
C HIS A 351 3.88 -17.09 27.60
N GLY A 352 2.93 -18.04 27.71
CA GLY A 352 2.19 -18.57 26.56
C GLY A 352 2.94 -19.64 25.75
N VAL A 353 4.09 -20.14 26.22
CA VAL A 353 4.83 -21.21 25.53
C VAL A 353 4.08 -22.53 25.61
N ARG A 354 3.91 -23.19 24.46
CA ARG A 354 3.38 -24.55 24.34
C ARG A 354 4.49 -25.55 24.03
N PHE A 355 4.46 -26.67 24.74
CA PHE A 355 5.38 -27.78 24.57
C PHE A 355 4.72 -28.85 23.70
N GLY A 356 4.79 -28.68 22.39
CA GLY A 356 4.23 -29.61 21.42
C GLY A 356 5.03 -30.91 21.29
N ALA A 357 4.50 -31.82 20.49
CA ALA A 357 5.18 -33.01 20.03
C ALA A 357 6.35 -32.74 19.10
N TYR A 358 6.17 -31.81 18.16
CA TYR A 358 7.15 -31.50 17.14
C TYR A 358 7.82 -30.15 17.39
N HIS A 359 7.09 -29.17 17.93
CA HIS A 359 7.61 -27.82 18.14
C HIS A 359 7.41 -27.33 19.57
N ILE A 360 8.29 -26.42 19.99
CA ILE A 360 8.10 -25.55 21.13
C ILE A 360 7.79 -24.17 20.57
N PHE A 361 6.60 -23.64 20.85
CA PHE A 361 6.12 -22.43 20.18
C PHE A 361 5.16 -21.60 21.02
N VAL A 362 4.92 -20.35 20.62
CA VAL A 362 3.93 -19.45 21.23
C VAL A 362 2.71 -19.30 20.31
N PRO A 363 1.55 -19.90 20.61
CA PRO A 363 0.39 -19.89 19.72
C PRO A 363 -0.15 -18.50 19.37
N ALA A 364 0.00 -17.53 20.29
CA ALA A 364 -0.47 -16.16 20.07
C ALA A 364 0.25 -15.48 18.88
N LEU A 365 1.47 -15.91 18.56
CA LEU A 365 2.28 -15.37 17.46
C LEU A 365 1.89 -15.94 16.10
N LEU A 366 1.12 -17.03 16.06
CA LEU A 366 0.61 -17.63 14.81
C LEU A 366 -0.59 -16.85 14.24
N LYS A 367 -1.09 -15.85 14.96
CA LYS A 367 -2.15 -14.97 14.46
C LYS A 367 -1.62 -14.08 13.33
N PRO A 368 -2.49 -13.60 12.43
CA PRO A 368 -2.04 -12.87 11.23
C PRO A 368 -1.19 -11.63 11.55
N ALA A 369 -1.67 -10.74 12.41
CA ALA A 369 -0.95 -9.49 12.71
C ALA A 369 0.44 -9.71 13.36
N PRO A 370 0.60 -10.56 14.41
CA PRO A 370 1.91 -10.94 14.93
C PRO A 370 2.82 -11.61 13.88
N ALA A 371 2.30 -12.55 13.08
CA ALA A 371 3.08 -13.26 12.07
C ALA A 371 3.62 -12.29 10.99
N SER A 372 2.78 -11.38 10.49
CA SER A 372 3.20 -10.35 9.54
C SER A 372 4.30 -9.45 10.13
N LEU A 373 4.17 -9.04 11.39
CA LEU A 373 5.19 -8.22 12.05
C LEU A 373 6.51 -8.99 12.24
N LEU A 374 6.46 -10.29 12.60
CA LEU A 374 7.66 -11.11 12.73
C LEU A 374 8.41 -11.27 11.41
N CYS A 375 7.69 -11.51 10.31
CA CYS A 375 8.27 -11.56 8.97
C CYS A 375 8.94 -10.23 8.61
N LEU A 376 8.25 -9.11 8.84
CA LEU A 376 8.80 -7.78 8.57
C LEU A 376 10.07 -7.50 9.40
N LEU A 377 10.05 -7.73 10.72
CA LEU A 377 11.21 -7.51 11.58
C LEU A 377 12.39 -8.43 11.22
N TRP A 378 12.11 -9.66 10.80
CA TRP A 378 13.13 -10.58 10.33
C TRP A 378 13.76 -10.11 9.01
N GLY A 379 12.96 -9.68 8.02
CA GLY A 379 13.49 -9.11 6.77
C GLY A 379 14.33 -7.84 7.02
N ILE A 380 13.82 -6.95 7.88
CA ILE A 380 14.55 -5.75 8.33
C ILE A 380 15.89 -6.13 9.00
N LYS A 381 15.93 -7.19 9.81
CA LYS A 381 17.18 -7.69 10.42
C LYS A 381 18.16 -8.23 9.37
N GLN A 382 17.66 -8.83 8.29
CA GLN A 382 18.50 -9.27 7.16
C GLN A 382 18.94 -8.13 6.23
N SER A 383 18.46 -6.90 6.48
CA SER A 383 18.66 -5.75 5.60
C SER A 383 18.05 -5.95 4.21
N ASP A 384 17.06 -6.83 4.08
CA ASP A 384 16.34 -7.12 2.84
C ASP A 384 14.85 -7.32 3.14
N THR A 385 14.03 -6.38 2.67
CA THR A 385 12.57 -6.41 2.81
C THR A 385 11.87 -6.98 1.59
N ASP A 386 12.60 -7.27 0.51
CA ASP A 386 12.07 -7.73 -0.77
C ASP A 386 12.22 -9.25 -0.94
N ILE A 387 12.62 -9.96 0.13
CA ILE A 387 12.71 -11.42 0.17
C ILE A 387 11.34 -12.03 -0.20
N ALA A 388 11.36 -12.95 -1.16
CA ALA A 388 10.18 -13.67 -1.61
C ALA A 388 9.40 -14.30 -0.44
N GLY A 389 8.08 -14.12 -0.46
CA GLY A 389 7.17 -14.67 0.55
C GLY A 389 6.97 -13.84 1.82
N LEU A 390 7.74 -12.77 2.07
CA LEU A 390 7.60 -11.94 3.29
C LEU A 390 6.21 -11.31 3.44
N VAL A 391 5.51 -11.06 2.34
CA VAL A 391 4.14 -10.53 2.31
C VAL A 391 3.10 -11.63 2.03
N GLU A 392 3.40 -12.51 1.08
CA GLU A 392 2.48 -13.53 0.56
C GLU A 392 2.16 -14.60 1.62
N VAL A 393 3.16 -15.11 2.35
CA VAL A 393 2.96 -16.20 3.31
C VAL A 393 2.13 -15.74 4.51
N PRO A 394 2.37 -14.55 5.12
CA PRO A 394 1.46 -14.02 6.14
C PRO A 394 0.02 -13.84 5.63
N GLN A 395 -0.18 -13.41 4.37
CA GLN A 395 -1.51 -13.30 3.78
C GLN A 395 -2.21 -14.67 3.64
N MET A 396 -1.48 -15.71 3.23
CA MET A 396 -2.00 -17.09 3.19
C MET A 396 -2.39 -17.58 4.59
N SER A 397 -1.63 -17.20 5.62
CA SER A 397 -1.97 -17.47 7.03
C SER A 397 -3.26 -16.74 7.46
N ALA A 398 -3.41 -15.48 7.03
CA ALA A 398 -4.59 -14.66 7.30
C ALA A 398 -5.89 -15.24 6.72
N ALA A 399 -5.80 -15.92 5.57
CA ALA A 399 -6.91 -16.65 4.97
C ALA A 399 -7.36 -17.90 5.75
N GLY A 400 -6.72 -18.21 6.89
CA GLY A 400 -7.09 -19.34 7.76
C GLY A 400 -6.74 -20.71 7.22
N ARG A 401 -5.89 -20.78 6.17
CA ARG A 401 -5.48 -22.06 5.54
C ARG A 401 -4.66 -22.91 6.52
N THR A 402 -5.04 -24.17 6.68
CA THR A 402 -4.34 -25.15 7.52
C THR A 402 -3.08 -25.70 6.85
N SER A 403 -3.13 -25.85 5.53
CA SER A 403 -2.01 -26.23 4.69
C SER A 403 -2.18 -25.66 3.27
N PHE A 404 -1.08 -25.56 2.54
CA PHE A 404 -1.06 -25.19 1.12
C PHE A 404 0.22 -25.69 0.44
N PRO A 405 0.28 -25.77 -0.90
CA PRO A 405 1.50 -26.13 -1.63
C PRO A 405 2.65 -25.17 -1.30
N ALA A 406 3.82 -25.70 -0.93
CA ALA A 406 4.99 -24.89 -0.68
C ALA A 406 5.61 -24.43 -2.00
N ASN A 407 5.82 -23.13 -2.16
CA ASN A 407 6.65 -22.59 -3.24
C ASN A 407 8.14 -22.80 -2.89
N PRO A 408 8.92 -23.51 -3.72
CA PRO A 408 10.35 -23.75 -3.50
C PRO A 408 11.23 -22.49 -3.61
N GLU A 409 10.73 -21.41 -4.21
CA GLU A 409 11.45 -20.13 -4.30
C GLU A 409 11.48 -19.37 -2.96
N ILE A 410 10.54 -19.69 -2.06
CA ILE A 410 10.43 -19.05 -0.74
C ILE A 410 11.27 -19.85 0.26
N THR A 411 12.10 -19.14 1.02
CA THR A 411 12.96 -19.78 2.03
C THR A 411 12.14 -20.44 3.15
N PRO A 412 12.58 -21.61 3.68
CA PRO A 412 11.87 -22.29 4.77
C PRO A 412 11.68 -21.44 6.03
N ASP A 413 12.58 -20.48 6.28
CA ASP A 413 12.48 -19.58 7.43
C ASP A 413 11.25 -18.68 7.37
N VAL A 414 10.87 -18.18 6.19
CA VAL A 414 9.66 -17.34 6.04
C VAL A 414 8.40 -18.14 6.41
N TYR A 415 8.32 -19.40 5.97
CA TYR A 415 7.24 -20.31 6.40
C TYR A 415 7.25 -20.52 7.91
N LYS A 416 8.42 -20.80 8.50
CA LYS A 416 8.57 -21.01 9.94
C LYS A 416 8.07 -19.80 10.73
N LEU A 417 8.44 -18.58 10.34
CA LEU A 417 8.01 -17.34 10.99
C LEU A 417 6.50 -17.16 10.96
N CYS A 418 5.86 -17.57 9.86
CA CYS A 418 4.40 -17.56 9.71
C CYS A 418 3.69 -18.71 10.44
N GLY A 419 4.43 -19.60 11.11
CA GLY A 419 3.85 -20.75 11.79
C GLY A 419 3.65 -21.97 10.92
N PHE A 420 4.36 -22.10 9.80
CA PHE A 420 4.28 -23.25 8.90
C PHE A 420 5.57 -24.06 8.90
N ARG A 421 5.43 -25.36 8.71
CA ARG A 421 6.53 -26.28 8.44
C ARG A 421 6.33 -26.89 7.07
N ILE A 422 7.39 -26.89 6.27
CA ILE A 422 7.41 -27.59 4.98
C ILE A 422 7.56 -29.10 5.24
N LEU A 423 6.64 -29.90 4.71
CA LEU A 423 6.62 -31.35 4.79
C LEU A 423 6.26 -31.90 3.40
N GLY A 424 7.27 -32.41 2.69
CA GLY A 424 7.11 -32.75 1.27
C GLY A 424 6.81 -31.49 0.45
N GLU A 425 5.77 -31.54 -0.36
CA GLU A 425 5.34 -30.43 -1.23
C GLU A 425 4.39 -29.44 -0.53
N LYS A 426 4.12 -29.62 0.77
CA LYS A 426 3.13 -28.82 1.51
C LYS A 426 3.77 -28.02 2.63
N ALA A 427 3.33 -26.78 2.78
CA ALA A 427 3.49 -26.01 4.00
C ALA A 427 2.28 -26.27 4.91
N VAL A 428 2.51 -26.78 6.12
CA VAL A 428 1.47 -27.13 7.09
C VAL A 428 1.62 -26.31 8.35
N ARG A 429 0.53 -25.74 8.87
CA ARG A 429 0.57 -24.98 10.12
C ARG A 429 1.02 -25.82 11.31
N ILE A 430 1.83 -25.23 12.18
CA ILE A 430 2.41 -25.88 13.34
C ILE A 430 1.34 -26.30 14.34
N ASP A 431 0.36 -25.44 14.63
CA ASP A 431 -0.74 -25.79 15.54
C ASP A 431 -1.59 -26.97 15.04
N ILE A 432 -1.71 -27.12 13.71
CA ILE A 432 -2.34 -28.27 13.06
C ILE A 432 -1.51 -29.54 13.26
N LEU A 433 -0.19 -29.46 13.07
CA LEU A 433 0.71 -30.58 13.29
C LEU A 433 0.68 -31.07 14.74
N GLU A 434 0.59 -30.16 15.70
CA GLU A 434 0.46 -30.53 17.11
C GLU A 434 -0.89 -31.19 17.42
N ARG A 435 -2.00 -30.69 16.85
CA ARG A 435 -3.31 -31.36 16.95
C ARG A 435 -3.31 -32.76 16.31
N LEU A 436 -2.64 -32.91 15.17
CA LEU A 436 -2.44 -34.21 14.55
C LEU A 436 -1.65 -35.16 15.47
N ALA A 437 -0.61 -34.66 16.13
CA ALA A 437 0.15 -35.44 17.11
C ALA A 437 -0.71 -35.88 18.29
N ASP A 438 -1.63 -35.03 18.75
CA ASP A 438 -2.54 -35.32 19.86
C ASP A 438 -3.56 -36.41 19.50
N LEU A 439 -3.87 -36.63 18.22
CA LEU A 439 -4.66 -37.79 17.76
C LEU A 439 -3.81 -39.06 17.64
N ILE A 440 -2.59 -38.97 17.12
CA ILE A 440 -1.73 -40.13 16.85
C ILE A 440 -1.15 -40.71 18.15
N ARG A 441 -0.77 -39.87 19.11
CA ARG A 441 -0.08 -40.32 20.34
C ARG A 441 -0.93 -41.24 21.21
N PRO A 442 -2.21 -40.96 21.50
CA PRO A 442 -3.07 -41.90 22.21
C PRO A 442 -3.19 -43.23 21.48
N ALA A 443 -3.32 -43.21 20.14
CA ALA A 443 -3.40 -44.43 19.33
C ALA A 443 -2.12 -45.30 19.45
N LEU A 444 -0.94 -44.67 19.50
CA LEU A 444 0.35 -45.35 19.71
C LEU A 444 0.63 -45.73 21.17
N ALA A 445 0.02 -45.04 22.14
CA ALA A 445 0.18 -45.32 23.56
C ALA A 445 -0.76 -46.41 24.07
N TRP A 446 -1.91 -46.58 23.42
CA TRP A 446 -2.93 -47.57 23.77
C TRP A 446 -2.37 -49.00 23.73
N ARG A 447 -2.94 -49.89 24.54
CA ARG A 447 -2.56 -51.31 24.60
C ARG A 447 -3.82 -52.17 24.51
N PRO A 448 -3.81 -53.29 23.76
CA PRO A 448 -4.97 -54.19 23.65
C PRO A 448 -5.52 -54.71 24.98
N GLN A 449 -4.69 -54.76 26.03
CA GLN A 449 -5.05 -55.25 27.36
C GLN A 449 -5.44 -54.12 28.33
N SER A 450 -5.57 -52.87 27.85
CA SER A 450 -5.96 -51.74 28.69
C SER A 450 -7.48 -51.63 28.85
N GLU A 451 -7.94 -51.22 30.03
CA GLU A 451 -9.37 -50.97 30.31
C GLU A 451 -9.91 -49.74 29.57
N THR A 452 -9.03 -48.91 29.02
CA THR A 452 -9.41 -47.71 28.25
C THR A 452 -9.87 -48.06 26.84
N PRO A 453 -10.99 -47.47 26.36
CA PRO A 453 -11.46 -47.67 24.99
C PRO A 453 -10.40 -47.33 23.95
N ALA A 454 -10.35 -48.12 22.87
CA ALA A 454 -9.38 -47.93 21.80
C ALA A 454 -9.57 -46.58 21.06
N PRO A 455 -8.55 -45.69 21.07
CA PRO A 455 -8.58 -44.45 20.30
C PRO A 455 -8.78 -44.72 18.80
N GLU A 456 -9.27 -43.71 18.08
CA GLU A 456 -9.52 -43.85 16.63
C GLU A 456 -8.23 -44.09 15.86
N GLY A 457 -8.26 -45.12 15.02
CA GLY A 457 -7.12 -45.57 14.25
C GLY A 457 -6.07 -46.36 15.03
N ALA A 458 -6.27 -46.67 16.32
CA ALA A 458 -5.37 -47.55 17.07
C ALA A 458 -5.48 -49.00 16.59
N VAL A 459 -4.34 -49.68 16.43
CA VAL A 459 -4.29 -51.07 15.96
C VAL A 459 -3.72 -51.99 17.05
N ASP A 460 -2.41 -51.92 17.30
CA ASP A 460 -1.68 -52.85 18.19
C ASP A 460 -0.87 -52.14 19.30
N GLY A 461 -1.07 -50.82 19.47
CA GLY A 461 -0.28 -50.01 20.39
C GLY A 461 1.15 -49.72 19.94
N ARG A 462 1.48 -50.03 18.69
CA ARG A 462 2.74 -49.65 18.03
C ARG A 462 2.49 -49.00 16.66
N SER A 463 1.28 -49.16 16.16
CA SER A 463 0.88 -48.78 14.84
C SER A 463 -0.51 -48.14 14.85
N PHE A 464 -0.76 -47.29 13.85
CA PHE A 464 -2.05 -46.64 13.65
C PHE A 464 -2.40 -46.56 12.16
N ILE A 465 -3.67 -46.29 11.88
CA ILE A 465 -4.19 -46.04 10.54
C ILE A 465 -4.64 -44.59 10.43
N VAL A 466 -4.57 -44.02 9.22
CA VAL A 466 -5.05 -42.65 8.98
C VAL A 466 -6.56 -42.63 9.10
N THR A 467 -7.09 -41.77 9.98
CA THR A 467 -8.54 -41.63 10.19
C THR A 467 -9.12 -40.45 9.40
N PRO A 468 -10.44 -40.42 9.14
CA PRO A 468 -11.09 -39.25 8.54
C PRO A 468 -10.87 -37.96 9.35
N ALA A 469 -10.83 -38.06 10.68
CA ALA A 469 -10.52 -36.93 11.55
C ALA A 469 -9.12 -36.35 11.29
N MET A 470 -8.11 -37.20 11.04
CA MET A 470 -6.74 -36.74 10.72
C MET A 470 -6.69 -35.98 9.39
N LEU A 471 -7.38 -36.47 8.36
CA LEU A 471 -7.47 -35.82 7.04
C LEU A 471 -8.20 -34.48 7.12
N SER A 472 -9.31 -34.45 7.84
CA SER A 472 -10.15 -33.26 8.01
C SER A 472 -9.41 -32.11 8.69
N ILE A 473 -8.64 -32.36 9.76
CA ILE A 473 -7.91 -31.32 10.48
C ILE A 473 -6.78 -30.72 9.60
N LEU A 474 -6.12 -31.55 8.78
CA LEU A 474 -5.07 -31.09 7.88
C LEU A 474 -5.65 -30.33 6.67
N GLY A 475 -6.87 -30.68 6.27
CA GLY A 475 -7.50 -30.19 5.03
C GLY A 475 -6.77 -30.71 3.80
N ALA A 476 -6.36 -31.98 3.82
CA ALA A 476 -5.50 -32.55 2.77
C ALA A 476 -5.96 -33.94 2.33
N THR A 477 -5.47 -34.37 1.18
CA THR A 477 -5.76 -35.68 0.61
C THR A 477 -4.99 -36.79 1.33
N HIS A 478 -5.34 -38.06 1.06
CA HIS A 478 -4.57 -39.21 1.56
C HIS A 478 -3.10 -39.16 1.11
N HIS A 479 -2.84 -38.71 -0.12
CA HIS A 479 -1.49 -38.56 -0.65
C HIS A 479 -0.70 -37.50 0.14
N ASP A 480 -1.32 -36.34 0.39
CA ASP A 480 -0.71 -35.28 1.19
C ASP A 480 -0.39 -35.75 2.62
N MET A 481 -1.32 -36.50 3.22
CA MET A 481 -1.14 -37.07 4.56
C MET A 481 0.05 -38.03 4.62
N GLU A 482 0.25 -38.84 3.58
CA GLU A 482 1.40 -39.74 3.49
C GLU A 482 2.73 -38.96 3.49
N GLN A 483 2.82 -37.89 2.70
CA GLN A 483 4.00 -37.02 2.65
C GLN A 483 4.25 -36.33 4.00
N VAL A 484 3.19 -35.83 4.63
CA VAL A 484 3.25 -35.21 5.97
C VAL A 484 3.75 -36.20 7.02
N LEU A 485 3.18 -37.41 7.07
CA LEU A 485 3.57 -38.43 8.03
C LEU A 485 5.02 -38.91 7.82
N LYS A 486 5.44 -39.10 6.56
CA LYS A 486 6.85 -39.39 6.20
C LYS A 486 7.77 -38.26 6.67
N GLY A 487 7.43 -37.01 6.38
CA GLY A 487 8.20 -35.83 6.80
C GLY A 487 8.29 -35.66 8.32
N LEU A 488 7.25 -36.07 9.06
CA LEU A 488 7.25 -36.13 10.53
C LEU A 488 8.07 -37.30 11.09
N GLY A 489 8.52 -38.23 10.24
CA GLY A 489 9.35 -39.38 10.60
C GLY A 489 8.58 -40.65 10.95
N TYR A 490 7.32 -40.78 10.53
CA TYR A 490 6.60 -42.05 10.56
C TYR A 490 6.96 -42.91 9.34
N ARG A 491 6.82 -44.23 9.48
CA ARG A 491 7.01 -45.20 8.41
C ARG A 491 5.71 -45.95 8.17
N GLY A 492 5.27 -45.98 6.91
CA GLY A 492 4.11 -46.74 6.47
C GLY A 492 4.51 -48.12 5.96
N GLU A 493 3.71 -49.12 6.30
CA GLU A 493 3.77 -50.49 5.79
C GLU A 493 2.42 -50.76 5.09
N VAL A 494 2.46 -51.05 3.78
CA VAL A 494 1.25 -51.35 3.02
C VAL A 494 0.90 -52.83 3.21
N LEU A 495 -0.29 -53.10 3.73
CA LEU A 495 -0.79 -54.46 3.98
C LEU A 495 -2.16 -54.65 3.31
N PRO A 496 -2.57 -55.89 3.01
CA PRO A 496 -3.95 -56.17 2.58
C PRO A 496 -4.96 -55.66 3.64
N GLU A 497 -6.04 -55.03 3.21
CA GLU A 497 -7.06 -54.43 4.09
C GLU A 497 -7.62 -55.46 5.07
N ALA A 498 -7.85 -56.70 4.62
CA ALA A 498 -8.33 -57.79 5.47
C ALA A 498 -7.40 -58.06 6.67
N ASP A 499 -6.08 -58.02 6.47
CA ASP A 499 -5.10 -58.25 7.53
C ASP A 499 -5.05 -57.08 8.52
N VAL A 500 -5.29 -55.85 8.06
CA VAL A 500 -5.31 -54.67 8.91
C VAL A 500 -6.62 -54.61 9.72
N LEU A 501 -7.75 -54.88 9.08
CA LEU A 501 -9.06 -54.95 9.75
C LEU A 501 -9.11 -56.05 10.82
N ALA A 502 -8.48 -57.21 10.56
CA ALA A 502 -8.35 -58.28 11.54
C ALA A 502 -7.54 -57.89 12.79
N ARG A 503 -6.64 -56.90 12.66
CA ARG A 503 -5.81 -56.38 13.76
C ARG A 503 -6.47 -55.21 14.51
N LEU A 504 -7.58 -54.66 14.01
CA LEU A 504 -8.27 -53.58 14.68
C LEU A 504 -8.96 -54.07 15.96
N PRO A 505 -8.90 -53.31 17.06
CA PRO A 505 -9.65 -53.64 18.25
C PRO A 505 -11.16 -53.57 18.00
N LYS A 506 -11.89 -54.59 18.47
CA LYS A 506 -13.35 -54.57 18.48
C LYS A 506 -13.81 -53.42 19.38
N ARG A 507 -14.39 -52.39 18.78
CA ARG A 507 -15.00 -51.28 19.52
C ARG A 507 -16.39 -51.69 19.94
N GLU A 508 -16.68 -51.56 21.23
CA GLU A 508 -18.05 -51.46 21.71
C GLU A 508 -18.58 -50.09 21.28
N THR A 509 -19.43 -50.09 20.25
CA THR A 509 -20.24 -48.91 19.90
C THR A 509 -21.14 -48.59 21.10
N PRO A 510 -21.20 -47.34 21.58
CA PRO A 510 -22.30 -46.93 22.44
C PRO A 510 -23.60 -47.17 21.66
N ALA A 511 -24.52 -47.93 22.26
CA ALA A 511 -25.82 -48.23 21.66
C ALA A 511 -26.46 -46.93 21.14
N ALA A 512 -26.72 -46.90 19.83
CA ALA A 512 -27.58 -45.89 19.25
C ALA A 512 -28.94 -45.98 19.97
N ALA A 513 -29.34 -44.88 20.62
CA ALA A 513 -30.69 -44.76 21.15
C ALA A 513 -31.69 -44.95 19.99
N PRO A 514 -32.75 -45.76 20.19
CA PRO A 514 -33.62 -46.15 19.09
C PRO A 514 -34.44 -44.96 18.62
N SER A 515 -34.40 -44.69 17.32
CA SER A 515 -35.39 -43.87 16.64
C SER A 515 -36.75 -44.54 16.78
N ALA A 516 -37.62 -43.94 17.59
CA ALA A 516 -39.03 -44.29 17.62
C ALA A 516 -39.68 -43.73 16.35
N ASP A 517 -40.14 -44.65 15.50
CA ASP A 517 -41.08 -44.39 14.43
C ASP A 517 -42.46 -44.11 15.03
N THR A 518 -43.10 -43.02 14.61
CA THR A 518 -44.54 -42.83 14.75
C THR A 518 -45.02 -42.02 13.56
N GLY A 519 -45.55 -42.71 12.55
CA GLY A 519 -46.30 -42.07 11.50
C GLY A 519 -47.64 -41.54 12.00
N GLN A 520 -48.02 -40.32 11.58
CA GLN A 520 -49.38 -39.95 11.15
C GLN A 520 -49.40 -38.53 10.55
N THR A 521 -49.69 -38.51 9.24
CA THR A 521 -50.69 -37.73 8.48
C THR A 521 -51.05 -36.27 8.87
N ALA A 522 -50.89 -35.40 7.86
CA ALA A 522 -51.73 -34.26 7.42
C ALA A 522 -51.98 -33.05 8.34
N GLN A 523 -51.57 -31.85 7.92
CA GLN A 523 -52.44 -30.81 7.30
C GLN A 523 -51.70 -29.47 7.11
N GLN A 524 -52.05 -28.81 6.00
CA GLN A 524 -51.76 -27.40 5.69
C GLN A 524 -52.60 -26.46 6.55
N GLU A 525 -52.04 -25.27 6.82
CA GLU A 525 -52.63 -23.90 6.77
C GLU A 525 -51.69 -23.01 7.60
N GLY A 526 -51.09 -21.91 7.14
CA GLY A 526 -51.43 -21.00 6.07
C GLY A 526 -51.70 -19.62 6.67
N ALA A 527 -50.71 -18.72 6.65
CA ALA A 527 -50.96 -17.28 6.68
C ALA A 527 -49.74 -16.51 6.13
N LEU A 528 -49.98 -15.90 4.97
CA LEU A 528 -49.09 -15.07 4.18
C LEU A 528 -48.94 -13.65 4.76
N GLN A 529 -47.84 -12.98 4.38
CA GLN A 529 -47.81 -11.69 3.67
C GLN A 529 -46.32 -11.37 3.38
N THR A 530 -45.72 -11.32 2.17
CA THR A 530 -46.00 -10.79 0.80
C THR A 530 -45.11 -9.58 0.47
N VAL A 531 -44.08 -9.85 -0.37
CA VAL A 531 -43.53 -9.16 -1.58
C VAL A 531 -43.00 -7.69 -1.52
N PRO A 532 -42.15 -7.21 -2.47
CA PRO A 532 -41.57 -7.88 -3.66
C PRO A 532 -40.05 -7.69 -3.94
N PRO A 533 -39.52 -8.36 -4.99
CA PRO A 533 -38.19 -8.17 -5.56
C PRO A 533 -38.19 -7.21 -6.77
N THR A 534 -37.02 -6.64 -7.09
CA THR A 534 -36.76 -5.90 -8.35
C THR A 534 -35.62 -6.57 -9.12
N GLU A 535 -35.84 -6.73 -10.43
CA GLU A 535 -34.99 -7.30 -11.46
C GLU A 535 -33.67 -6.56 -11.70
N ALA A 536 -32.63 -7.32 -12.09
CA ALA A 536 -31.64 -6.99 -13.11
C ALA A 536 -30.89 -8.30 -13.42
N ALA A 537 -31.05 -8.94 -14.58
CA ALA A 537 -30.63 -8.57 -15.93
C ALA A 537 -29.52 -9.55 -16.37
N SER A 538 -29.79 -10.16 -17.52
CA SER A 538 -29.03 -11.19 -18.22
C SER A 538 -27.65 -10.72 -18.69
N GLY A 539 -26.72 -11.66 -18.81
CA GLY A 539 -25.47 -11.49 -19.53
C GLY A 539 -24.96 -12.85 -19.99
N GLU A 540 -25.08 -13.12 -21.29
CA GLU A 540 -24.61 -14.29 -22.02
C GLU A 540 -23.07 -14.37 -22.00
N GLN A 541 -22.53 -15.60 -22.02
CA GLN A 541 -21.26 -15.90 -22.68
C GLN A 541 -21.11 -17.42 -22.95
N GLU A 542 -21.56 -17.78 -24.15
CA GLU A 542 -20.88 -18.57 -25.19
C GLU A 542 -19.71 -19.48 -24.75
N LEU A 543 -19.95 -20.80 -24.77
CA LEU A 543 -18.93 -21.85 -24.72
C LEU A 543 -18.81 -22.48 -26.12
N VAL A 544 -17.64 -22.27 -26.73
CA VAL A 544 -17.20 -22.93 -27.96
C VAL A 544 -16.89 -24.39 -27.66
N VAL A 545 -17.59 -25.28 -28.38
CA VAL A 545 -17.31 -26.71 -28.49
C VAL A 545 -16.24 -26.90 -29.55
N GLU A 546 -15.16 -27.60 -29.22
CA GLU A 546 -14.31 -28.22 -30.24
C GLU A 546 -14.01 -29.67 -29.86
N GLU A 547 -14.08 -30.47 -30.91
CA GLU A 547 -14.37 -31.89 -30.99
C GLU A 547 -13.06 -32.69 -31.02
N LYS A 548 -13.00 -33.83 -30.32
CA LYS A 548 -12.08 -34.92 -30.68
C LYS A 548 -12.76 -36.29 -30.55
N THR A 549 -13.33 -36.69 -31.67
CA THR A 549 -13.20 -38.01 -32.31
C THR A 549 -12.96 -39.22 -31.40
N SER A 550 -14.01 -40.01 -31.30
CA SER A 550 -13.97 -41.46 -31.08
C SER A 550 -13.55 -42.18 -32.36
N GLU A 551 -12.63 -43.15 -32.25
CA GLU A 551 -12.64 -44.31 -33.14
C GLU A 551 -12.31 -45.55 -32.29
N ALA A 552 -13.23 -46.50 -32.35
CA ALA A 552 -13.16 -47.79 -31.67
C ALA A 552 -12.31 -48.78 -32.48
N VAL A 553 -11.81 -49.82 -31.82
CA VAL A 553 -11.89 -51.26 -32.21
C VAL A 553 -10.95 -52.03 -31.27
N GLU A 554 -11.50 -52.90 -30.42
CA GLU A 554 -11.54 -54.37 -30.63
C GLU A 554 -11.80 -55.09 -29.31
N VAL A 555 -12.80 -55.96 -29.31
CA VAL A 555 -13.11 -56.86 -28.19
C VAL A 555 -12.26 -58.12 -28.35
N SER A 556 -11.48 -58.47 -27.33
CA SER A 556 -10.90 -59.82 -27.18
C SER A 556 -11.06 -60.25 -25.73
N ALA A 557 -11.79 -61.36 -25.56
CA ALA A 557 -12.00 -62.04 -24.29
C ALA A 557 -10.69 -62.67 -23.81
N ASP A 558 -10.28 -62.40 -22.57
CA ASP A 558 -10.21 -63.38 -21.47
C ASP A 558 -9.60 -62.73 -20.20
N LEU A 559 -9.82 -63.38 -19.05
CA LEU A 559 -9.31 -63.11 -17.70
C LEU A 559 -10.18 -62.21 -16.80
N ALA A 560 -10.87 -62.90 -15.91
CA ALA A 560 -11.33 -62.41 -14.62
C ALA A 560 -10.28 -61.50 -13.94
N ALA A 561 -10.54 -60.19 -13.93
CA ALA A 561 -9.88 -59.28 -13.02
C ALA A 561 -10.47 -59.51 -11.63
N SER A 562 -9.78 -60.36 -10.87
CA SER A 562 -9.84 -60.47 -9.43
C SER A 562 -9.98 -59.07 -8.80
N PRO A 563 -10.82 -58.85 -7.77
CA PRO A 563 -10.82 -57.56 -7.08
C PRO A 563 -9.40 -57.32 -6.59
N GLU A 564 -8.76 -56.25 -7.07
CA GLU A 564 -7.47 -55.84 -6.52
C GLU A 564 -7.63 -55.80 -5.00
N PRO A 565 -6.77 -56.49 -4.23
CA PRO A 565 -6.92 -56.51 -2.79
C PRO A 565 -6.77 -55.07 -2.33
N LYS A 566 -7.87 -54.49 -1.84
CA LYS A 566 -7.83 -53.17 -1.21
C LYS A 566 -6.72 -53.23 -0.17
N THR A 567 -5.76 -52.31 -0.27
CA THR A 567 -4.62 -52.25 0.65
C THR A 567 -4.83 -51.09 1.61
N MET A 568 -4.30 -51.23 2.83
CA MET A 568 -4.36 -50.19 3.83
C MET A 568 -2.98 -49.99 4.45
N THR A 569 -2.57 -48.72 4.58
CA THR A 569 -1.25 -48.37 5.10
C THR A 569 -1.27 -48.30 6.61
N LEU A 570 -0.45 -49.13 7.24
CA LEU A 570 -0.23 -49.16 8.68
C LEU A 570 1.00 -48.32 9.04
N TRP A 571 0.82 -47.31 9.87
CA TRP A 571 1.86 -46.34 10.22
C TRP A 571 2.49 -46.62 11.58
N ARG A 572 3.82 -46.53 11.67
CA ARG A 572 4.58 -46.70 12.93
C ARG A 572 5.57 -45.55 13.13
N SER A 573 5.91 -45.27 14.38
CA SER A 573 6.98 -44.29 14.69
C SER A 573 8.32 -44.79 14.15
N GLY A 574 9.00 -43.99 13.32
CA GLY A 574 10.29 -44.33 12.73
C GLY A 574 11.49 -44.27 13.67
N ARG A 575 11.30 -44.27 15.00
CA ARG A 575 12.43 -44.31 15.95
C ARG A 575 13.28 -45.55 15.64
N THR A 576 14.54 -45.32 15.29
CA THR A 576 15.55 -46.37 15.14
C THR A 576 15.52 -47.28 16.35
N ALA A 577 15.48 -48.59 16.10
CA ALA A 577 15.51 -49.65 17.12
C ALA A 577 16.70 -49.49 18.11
N ASN A 578 17.71 -48.70 17.76
CA ASN A 578 18.96 -48.52 18.50
C ASN A 578 18.89 -47.71 19.82
N GLN A 579 17.72 -47.16 20.20
CA GLN A 579 17.55 -46.51 21.51
C GLN A 579 16.87 -47.37 22.57
N ARG A 580 16.34 -48.55 22.19
CA ARG A 580 15.72 -49.48 23.15
C ARG A 580 16.74 -50.36 23.86
N ASP A 581 17.80 -50.80 23.17
CA ASP A 581 18.84 -51.63 23.81
C ASP A 581 19.59 -50.90 24.94
N ARG A 582 19.66 -49.56 24.93
CA ARG A 582 20.26 -48.80 26.05
C ARG A 582 19.34 -48.58 27.25
N ARG A 583 18.02 -48.75 27.11
CA ARG A 583 17.07 -48.63 28.22
C ARG A 583 16.87 -49.95 28.95
N ASP A 584 16.92 -51.06 28.22
CA ASP A 584 16.81 -52.39 28.81
C ASP A 584 18.15 -52.85 29.45
N ASP A 585 19.30 -52.34 28.97
CA ASP A 585 20.61 -52.57 29.60
C ASP A 585 20.80 -51.80 30.93
N LYS A 586 20.25 -50.58 31.06
CA LYS A 586 20.27 -49.84 32.34
C LYS A 586 19.37 -50.47 33.43
N GLY A 587 18.35 -51.23 33.05
CA GLY A 587 17.49 -51.97 33.98
C GLY A 587 18.14 -53.22 34.59
N GLN A 588 19.23 -53.73 33.99
CA GLN A 588 19.98 -54.87 34.53
C GLN A 588 21.22 -54.46 35.34
N VAL A 589 21.82 -53.29 35.08
CA VAL A 589 22.98 -52.81 35.86
C VAL A 589 22.58 -52.27 37.25
N GLU A 590 21.38 -51.70 37.42
CA GLU A 590 20.92 -51.23 38.74
C GLU A 590 20.52 -52.36 39.71
N LYS A 591 20.22 -53.57 39.23
CA LYS A 591 19.97 -54.74 40.09
C LYS A 591 21.26 -55.44 40.55
N GLY A 592 22.40 -55.18 39.91
CA GLY A 592 23.71 -55.71 40.32
C GLY A 592 24.46 -54.85 41.34
N GLN A 593 24.13 -53.55 41.46
CA GLN A 593 24.83 -52.63 42.38
C GLN A 593 24.19 -52.50 43.76
N ALA A 594 22.95 -52.97 43.94
CA ALA A 594 22.29 -53.03 45.25
C ALA A 594 22.82 -54.16 46.17
N ALA A 595 23.59 -55.12 45.64
CA ALA A 595 24.14 -56.24 46.40
C ALA A 595 25.56 -56.00 46.96
N ASN A 596 26.26 -54.92 46.55
CA ASN A 596 27.65 -54.68 46.94
C ASN A 596 27.86 -53.47 47.87
N ALA A 597 26.78 -52.83 48.33
CA ALA A 597 26.81 -51.65 49.21
C ALA A 597 26.61 -51.98 50.70
N ARG A 598 26.98 -53.19 51.15
CA ARG A 598 26.97 -53.58 52.58
C ARG A 598 28.34 -53.95 53.14
N ASN A 599 29.42 -53.68 52.42
CA ASN A 599 30.76 -53.95 52.96
C ASN A 599 31.76 -52.88 52.51
N ARG A 600 31.86 -51.79 53.30
CA ARG A 600 33.06 -50.97 53.56
C ARG A 600 32.67 -49.61 54.13
N HIS A 601 32.32 -49.60 55.41
CA HIS A 601 32.78 -48.52 56.28
C HIS A 601 34.12 -48.97 56.87
N SER A 602 35.02 -48.01 57.14
CA SER A 602 36.32 -48.13 57.81
C SER A 602 37.55 -48.28 56.91
N ARG A 603 38.29 -47.16 56.79
CA ARG A 603 39.76 -46.97 56.98
C ARG A 603 40.21 -45.77 56.14
N ASN A 604 40.31 -44.58 56.73
CA ASN A 604 41.44 -44.04 57.51
C ASN A 604 42.60 -43.52 56.63
N ALA A 605 42.75 -42.19 56.70
CA ALA A 605 43.96 -41.36 56.80
C ALA A 605 45.31 -41.75 56.13
N LYS A 606 45.99 -40.64 55.76
CA LYS A 606 47.44 -40.33 55.79
C LYS A 606 48.29 -40.51 54.52
N SER A 607 48.93 -39.38 54.18
CA SER A 607 50.37 -39.19 53.83
C SER A 607 50.85 -39.81 52.51
N GLY A 608 51.72 -39.21 51.69
CA GLY A 608 52.52 -37.98 51.71
C GLY A 608 53.18 -37.84 50.32
N ASP A 609 53.47 -36.61 49.90
CA ASP A 609 54.82 -36.11 49.56
C ASP A 609 55.50 -36.74 48.31
N ASN A 610 55.73 -35.94 47.25
CA ASN A 610 57.03 -35.29 46.98
C ASN A 610 57.19 -34.82 45.51
N ARG A 611 57.61 -33.54 45.35
CA ARG A 611 58.50 -32.87 44.34
C ARG A 611 58.35 -33.19 42.83
N THR A 612 58.43 -32.24 41.88
CA THR A 612 59.42 -31.16 41.60
C THR A 612 58.85 -30.23 40.49
N ARG A 613 58.95 -28.89 40.58
CA ARG A 613 59.92 -27.96 39.88
C ARG A 613 59.56 -27.71 38.39
N ASP A 614 59.53 -26.54 37.75
CA ASP A 614 60.05 -25.16 37.89
C ASP A 614 58.99 -24.18 37.29
N GLY A 615 58.80 -22.95 37.80
CA GLY A 615 59.35 -21.71 37.20
C GLY A 615 58.49 -21.23 36.01
N ASN A 616 57.79 -20.09 36.03
CA ASN A 616 58.32 -18.75 36.18
C ASN A 616 57.13 -17.76 36.25
N GLN A 617 57.16 -16.87 37.23
CA GLN A 617 56.36 -15.64 37.30
C GLN A 617 57.38 -14.50 37.53
N PRO A 618 57.13 -13.31 37.01
CA PRO A 618 57.05 -12.18 37.94
C PRO A 618 55.89 -11.25 37.55
N GLY A 619 55.10 -10.63 38.43
CA GLY A 619 55.34 -10.29 39.83
C GLY A 619 55.79 -8.83 39.96
N LYS A 620 54.85 -7.92 40.30
CA LYS A 620 54.96 -6.75 41.22
C LYS A 620 53.74 -5.84 40.99
N ARG A 621 52.86 -5.57 41.97
CA ARG A 621 52.95 -4.98 43.33
C ARG A 621 52.66 -3.47 43.33
N ASN A 622 51.76 -3.10 44.26
CA ASN A 622 51.73 -1.90 45.11
C ASN A 622 51.55 -0.52 44.41
N ASP A 623 50.96 0.52 44.99
CA ASP A 623 50.30 0.77 46.27
C ASP A 623 49.66 2.18 46.18
N ARG A 624 48.73 2.47 47.12
CA ARG A 624 48.52 3.78 47.80
C ARG A 624 47.96 4.98 47.02
N GLN A 625 46.76 5.45 47.46
CA GLN A 625 46.52 6.66 48.31
C GLN A 625 46.65 7.98 47.51
N LYS A 626 45.77 8.98 47.63
CA LYS A 626 45.21 9.59 48.85
C LYS A 626 44.20 10.69 48.43
N THR A 627 43.15 10.90 49.25
CA THR A 627 42.59 12.19 49.75
C THR A 627 42.62 13.45 48.86
N GLY A 628 41.60 14.29 48.75
CA GLY A 628 40.41 14.56 49.57
C GLY A 628 40.07 16.05 49.45
N SER A 629 38.85 16.46 49.77
CA SER A 629 38.57 17.64 50.62
C SER A 629 37.07 17.89 50.74
N ASP A 630 36.60 17.75 51.98
CA ASP A 630 35.48 18.51 52.52
C ASP A 630 35.92 19.95 52.76
N ARG A 631 35.03 20.92 52.54
CA ARG A 631 34.78 21.97 53.54
C ARG A 631 33.44 22.65 53.34
N ALA A 632 32.73 22.72 54.46
CA ALA A 632 31.46 23.37 54.70
C ALA A 632 31.56 24.90 54.71
N GLN A 633 30.42 25.57 54.49
CA GLN A 633 29.95 26.64 55.37
C GLN A 633 28.44 26.92 55.20
N GLU A 634 27.72 26.84 56.33
CA GLU A 634 26.37 27.33 56.54
C GLU A 634 26.31 28.88 56.49
N ASN A 635 25.21 29.46 55.99
CA ASN A 635 24.28 30.20 56.86
C ASN A 635 22.99 30.67 56.16
N ARG A 636 21.87 30.22 56.74
CA ARG A 636 20.52 30.83 56.94
C ARG A 636 20.14 32.15 56.25
N GLN A 637 18.94 32.14 55.63
CA GLN A 637 17.71 32.86 56.06
C GLN A 637 16.55 32.52 55.10
N ASP A 638 15.54 31.75 55.52
CA ASP A 638 14.24 32.21 56.07
C ASP A 638 13.26 32.79 55.02
N LYS A 639 12.23 32.00 54.64
CA LYS A 639 10.79 32.26 54.93
C LYS A 639 9.79 31.54 54.02
N THR A 640 8.78 30.97 54.68
CA THR A 640 7.35 30.83 54.29
C THR A 640 7.02 29.91 53.11
N GLY A 641 6.02 29.03 53.12
CA GLY A 641 4.86 28.79 53.98
C GLY A 641 3.81 28.12 53.08
N SER A 642 3.25 26.99 53.51
CA SER A 642 2.29 26.20 52.71
C SER A 642 0.87 26.77 52.67
N ARG A 643 0.18 26.43 51.56
CA ARG A 643 -1.27 26.34 51.24
C ARG A 643 -2.01 27.58 50.71
N PRO A 644 -3.14 27.43 49.93
CA PRO A 644 -3.74 26.24 49.29
C PRO A 644 -4.16 26.42 47.80
N GLN A 645 -4.71 25.35 47.21
CA GLN A 645 -5.33 25.27 45.86
C GLN A 645 -6.34 26.38 45.58
N ARG A 646 -6.36 26.87 44.32
CA ARG A 646 -7.36 27.81 43.81
C ARG A 646 -8.16 27.16 42.67
N SER A 647 -9.46 27.10 42.86
CA SER A 647 -10.48 26.61 41.92
C SER A 647 -10.61 27.49 40.66
N ALA A 648 -11.12 26.88 39.60
CA ALA A 648 -11.39 27.47 38.30
C ALA A 648 -12.27 28.73 38.37
N ARG A 649 -11.99 29.69 37.50
CA ARG A 649 -12.72 30.95 37.35
C ARG A 649 -13.86 30.75 36.33
N PRO A 650 -15.09 31.21 36.55
CA PRO A 650 -16.14 31.14 35.54
C PRO A 650 -15.88 32.18 34.43
N GLU A 651 -16.17 31.79 33.19
CA GLU A 651 -16.14 32.65 32.00
C GLU A 651 -17.21 33.75 32.10
N ARG A 652 -16.87 34.95 31.61
CA ARG A 652 -17.81 36.09 31.57
C ARG A 652 -18.75 35.93 30.38
N PRO A 653 -20.06 36.22 30.52
CA PRO A 653 -20.98 36.23 29.39
C PRO A 653 -20.63 37.35 28.39
N LEU A 654 -20.83 37.07 27.11
CA LEU A 654 -20.62 37.98 25.98
C LEU A 654 -21.58 39.18 26.04
N ASP A 655 -21.04 40.36 25.74
CA ASP A 655 -21.76 41.64 25.73
C ASP A 655 -22.88 41.65 24.66
N PRO A 656 -24.14 41.91 25.03
CA PRO A 656 -25.29 41.84 24.12
C PRO A 656 -25.27 42.88 22.99
N ASP A 657 -24.48 43.95 23.09
CA ASP A 657 -24.35 44.96 22.03
C ASP A 657 -23.13 44.76 21.12
N SER A 658 -22.43 43.64 21.26
CA SER A 658 -21.33 43.26 20.36
C SER A 658 -21.84 42.94 18.95
N PRO A 659 -21.19 43.42 17.89
CA PRO A 659 -21.55 43.08 16.50
C PRO A 659 -21.51 41.56 16.23
N PHE A 660 -20.73 40.80 17.01
CA PHE A 660 -20.67 39.34 16.92
C PHE A 660 -21.89 38.64 17.51
N ALA A 661 -22.57 39.22 18.51
CA ALA A 661 -23.79 38.67 19.08
C ALA A 661 -24.98 38.81 18.12
N LYS A 662 -25.04 39.92 17.37
CA LYS A 662 -26.04 40.14 16.30
C LYS A 662 -25.85 39.18 15.11
N LEU A 663 -24.60 38.86 14.75
CA LEU A 663 -24.32 37.86 13.72
C LEU A 663 -24.67 36.43 14.16
N ALA A 664 -24.47 36.09 15.43
CA ALA A 664 -24.87 34.80 15.99
C ALA A 664 -26.40 34.62 15.99
N GLN A 665 -27.16 35.68 16.32
CA GLN A 665 -28.63 35.66 16.24
C GLN A 665 -29.13 35.57 14.79
N LEU A 666 -28.47 36.26 13.85
CA LEU A 666 -28.83 36.18 12.43
C LEU A 666 -28.60 34.77 11.86
N LYS A 667 -27.50 34.13 12.27
CA LYS A 667 -27.17 32.74 11.90
C LYS A 667 -28.20 31.75 12.45
N ALA A 668 -28.58 31.89 13.72
CA ALA A 668 -29.62 31.05 14.33
C ALA A 668 -31.00 31.23 13.66
N SER A 669 -31.32 32.46 13.21
CA SER A 669 -32.58 32.74 12.50
C SER A 669 -32.65 32.19 11.06
N LEU A 670 -31.49 31.95 10.45
CA LEU A 670 -31.38 31.35 9.11
C LEU A 670 -31.40 29.81 9.17
N GLU A 671 -30.85 29.22 10.23
CA GLU A 671 -30.85 27.78 10.45
C GLU A 671 -32.25 27.23 10.81
N GLY A 672 -33.10 28.02 11.50
CA GLY A 672 -34.47 27.62 11.85
C GLY A 672 -35.54 27.81 10.75
N ARG A 673 -35.16 28.12 9.51
CA ARG A 673 -36.09 28.43 8.41
C ARG A 673 -36.11 27.37 7.29
N ASN A 674 -35.37 26.29 7.48
CA ASN A 674 -35.24 25.18 6.53
C ASN A 674 -35.81 23.85 7.04
N ASP A 675 -36.63 23.88 8.10
CA ASP A 675 -37.47 22.76 8.54
C ASP A 675 -38.95 23.06 8.34
#